data_AF-A0A178F8G1-F1
#
_entry.id   AF-A0A178F8G1-F1
#
_cell.length_a   1.000
_cell.length_b   1.000
_cell.length_c   1.000
_cell.angle_alpha   90.00
_cell.angle_beta   90.00
_cell.angle_gamma   90.00
#
_symmetry.space_group_name_H-M   'P 1'
#
loop_
_entity.id
_entity.type
_entity.pdbx_description
1 polymer ?
#
loop_
_entity_poly.entity_id
_entity_poly.type
_entity_poly.pdbx_seq_one_letter_code
_entity_poly.pdbx_strand_id
1 'polypeptide(L)'
;MESMNLIRYPTIDLLPSGIGAITLLLLTISIVLLSPNEIADILVNFPNGQMVDKFLDAKNKSWEWEKKYGKTYRIWAATIPEVVITDPADVEVLYRQSTDHLKASQANAGWLLTQLLGSGLGLINGARWTGLRKALDPTFSHQASMNLLRESLNVGAAEYVADIHKFALPCKQGTDGDEFIINATESLQRYPFFEVASIFYGKMSKDEQERLWELGRRYSEVFASVVMGGIHRLKLTKYLNTATWKKTRQYQEAWHQFNNDMYKSREIKDPSCAIVYDTVAESTFANLDIVTHAISSCIILLADAPNVQTELFAEIEKNKGNSEAYIPRKDTLLHHCLMESLRLRPVLTFTFPENPPREKTLGGFVIPKHTTIIVDAFAINIRNPFWAPDNRSYRPSRFATIKQSQLRYNLATYGYGPRKCLGQHIADKIIKSVVYHLFSRYKVSLEPMQALDGEFKVDKTSWVGLTITESMAQMDDNCIKEALLSRLSSSSAVVVQADSGWKNALKRWTGYRGQTPAAVVHPVNDNDVIETISYAVESRKPFVVRGGGHSNGFSTTSSPGIVLDLSQMRDVSIDIEKKVAIVQGGATMGDGLRAAASEGLAIATGTCNEVGLVGAALGGGIGRLLGHYGYAADTVVSMRVAVVGSSGRARIVEASREINPDLFWALRGSGHLFGVVVEATFRVFPWQHETWHSCLAFQPCDAGRVAEAVDRVSYRGGMQGRLVFCAPNKQPIVLLQLWYLGNPEEAAEKFEPLLGLPFMADHPLHSIGRLIPYVNLNDSSERICSYVGRKNLAAFGMRSISEASCMAALMVYMDFITQYPEALRTHILTEFYSMDMVSELDQDGEETSIPGKMRREVKYWVMPLAWYEDAALDDACAGLNRAVRDAFLTNTDGSRAESIAYINMPFEREAASNVFGDKQHLEKLRSLKQKWDPLNIIRVNGDNWPTAAFVVTSDVTKLPPFGDWR
;
A
#
# COMPACT_ATOMS: atom_id res chain seq x y z
N MET A 1 45.67 -19.31 48.03
CA MET A 1 46.50 -20.25 47.25
C MET A 1 45.55 -21.31 46.73
N GLU A 2 45.00 -21.08 45.54
CA GLU A 2 45.42 -21.68 44.24
C GLU A 2 44.58 -22.95 43.98
N SER A 3 43.67 -22.99 43.01
CA SER A 3 43.99 -22.93 41.59
C SER A 3 42.75 -22.69 40.69
N MET A 4 42.95 -21.80 39.70
CA MET A 4 42.37 -21.65 38.35
C MET A 4 40.98 -22.24 38.01
N ASN A 5 39.98 -21.42 37.65
CA ASN A 5 39.70 -20.83 36.33
C ASN A 5 39.54 -21.81 35.16
N LEU A 6 38.30 -21.95 34.64
CA LEU A 6 37.91 -21.76 33.23
C LEU A 6 36.45 -22.23 33.00
N ILE A 7 35.52 -21.33 32.70
CA ILE A 7 34.36 -21.69 31.87
C ILE A 7 34.30 -20.70 30.71
N ARG A 8 34.54 -21.28 29.53
CA ARG A 8 34.49 -20.66 28.21
C ARG A 8 33.03 -20.39 27.81
N TYR A 9 32.82 -19.34 27.02
CA TYR A 9 31.65 -19.20 26.16
C TYR A 9 31.51 -20.44 25.25
N PRO A 10 30.29 -20.98 25.03
CA PRO A 10 30.10 -21.92 23.94
C PRO A 10 29.89 -21.13 22.63
N THR A 11 30.89 -21.19 21.77
CA THR A 11 30.72 -21.14 20.31
C THR A 11 29.82 -22.33 19.90
N ILE A 12 28.68 -22.03 19.27
CA ILE A 12 27.87 -23.05 18.58
C ILE A 12 28.52 -23.28 17.22
N ASP A 13 29.34 -24.34 17.13
CA ASP A 13 29.68 -24.97 15.86
C ASP A 13 28.55 -25.92 15.45
N LEU A 14 28.15 -25.79 14.18
CA LEU A 14 27.20 -26.64 13.50
C LEU A 14 27.71 -28.08 13.42
N LEU A 15 26.89 -29.06 13.82
CA LEU A 15 26.96 -30.43 13.31
C LEU A 15 25.56 -30.90 12.84
N PRO A 16 25.51 -31.81 11.86
CA PRO A 16 24.42 -31.89 10.89
C PRO A 16 23.33 -32.89 11.27
N SER A 17 22.20 -32.76 10.56
CA SER A 17 21.09 -33.71 10.41
C SER A 17 20.05 -33.80 11.54
N GLY A 18 18.84 -33.37 11.18
CA GLY A 18 17.59 -34.05 11.50
C GLY A 18 16.96 -33.79 12.87
N ILE A 19 15.70 -33.35 12.86
CA ILE A 19 14.78 -33.13 13.99
C ILE A 19 15.05 -31.79 14.72
N GLY A 20 14.28 -30.72 14.59
CA GLY A 20 12.89 -30.58 14.15
C GLY A 20 12.04 -29.97 15.26
N ALA A 21 12.17 -28.66 15.49
CA ALA A 21 11.15 -27.74 16.04
C ALA A 21 10.44 -27.99 17.40
N ILE A 22 10.66 -29.08 18.15
CA ILE A 22 9.92 -29.38 19.39
C ILE A 22 10.82 -29.38 20.66
N THR A 23 11.75 -28.43 20.74
CA THR A 23 12.49 -28.18 22.00
C THR A 23 12.48 -26.70 22.42
N LEU A 24 11.84 -25.83 21.62
CA LEU A 24 11.75 -24.39 21.92
C LEU A 24 10.52 -24.01 22.78
N LEU A 25 9.64 -24.96 23.11
CA LEU A 25 8.43 -24.73 23.92
C LEU A 25 8.57 -25.20 25.38
N LEU A 26 9.64 -25.93 25.75
CA LEU A 26 9.82 -26.51 27.08
C LEU A 26 10.86 -25.79 27.97
N LEU A 27 11.25 -24.57 27.60
CA LEU A 27 12.10 -23.70 28.43
C LEU A 27 11.38 -22.41 28.85
N THR A 28 10.06 -22.48 29.04
CA THR A 28 9.27 -21.39 29.66
C THR A 28 9.22 -21.48 31.18
N ILE A 29 9.79 -22.50 31.82
CA ILE A 29 9.86 -22.60 33.28
C ILE A 29 11.18 -23.27 33.66
N SER A 30 12.18 -22.47 34.07
CA SER A 30 13.20 -22.86 35.06
C SER A 30 14.06 -21.67 35.50
N ILE A 31 13.86 -21.28 36.78
CA ILE A 31 14.91 -20.94 37.76
C ILE A 31 15.64 -19.61 37.46
N VAL A 32 15.09 -18.45 37.86
CA VAL A 32 15.33 -17.82 39.19
C VAL A 32 16.50 -18.46 39.93
N LEU A 33 17.67 -17.83 39.89
CA LEU A 33 18.70 -17.87 40.92
C LEU A 33 19.78 -16.85 40.54
N LEU A 34 19.86 -15.70 41.26
CA LEU A 34 21.09 -15.23 41.96
C LEU A 34 20.98 -13.82 42.61
N SER A 35 21.18 -13.82 43.94
CA SER A 35 21.68 -12.77 44.86
C SER A 35 20.71 -11.70 45.44
N PRO A 36 20.97 -11.15 46.65
CA PRO A 36 19.97 -10.50 47.52
C PRO A 36 19.44 -9.12 47.09
N ASN A 37 19.83 -8.59 45.92
CA ASN A 37 19.48 -7.24 45.47
C ASN A 37 18.86 -7.28 44.05
N GLU A 38 17.69 -7.90 43.91
CA GLU A 38 17.04 -8.02 42.59
C GLU A 38 16.42 -6.69 42.14
N ILE A 39 16.80 -6.23 40.95
CA ILE A 39 16.17 -5.10 40.25
C ILE A 39 14.76 -5.52 39.81
N ALA A 40 13.79 -4.65 40.01
CA ALA A 40 12.40 -4.90 39.60
C ALA A 40 12.32 -5.24 38.10
N ASP A 41 11.74 -6.40 37.80
CA ASP A 41 11.73 -7.00 36.47
C ASP A 41 10.37 -6.88 35.79
N ILE A 42 10.39 -6.45 34.53
CA ILE A 42 9.22 -6.46 33.66
C ILE A 42 9.14 -7.82 32.96
N LEU A 43 7.94 -8.40 32.84
CA LEU A 43 7.76 -9.73 32.26
C LEU A 43 8.35 -9.86 30.85
N VAL A 44 9.07 -10.95 30.61
CA VAL A 44 9.60 -11.30 29.28
C VAL A 44 8.45 -11.69 28.36
N ASN A 45 8.23 -10.91 27.30
CA ASN A 45 7.20 -11.19 26.29
C ASN A 45 7.84 -11.58 24.94
N PHE A 46 8.21 -12.85 24.76
CA PHE A 46 8.79 -13.31 23.49
C PHE A 46 7.78 -13.16 22.32
N PRO A 47 8.18 -12.80 21.09
CA PRO A 47 9.56 -12.57 20.61
C PRO A 47 10.10 -11.14 20.77
N ASN A 48 9.29 -10.19 21.26
CA ASN A 48 9.62 -8.77 21.18
C ASN A 48 10.11 -8.14 22.50
N GLY A 49 9.80 -8.76 23.64
CA GLY A 49 9.87 -8.11 24.94
C GLY A 49 9.05 -6.81 24.92
N GLN A 50 9.63 -5.74 25.43
CA GLN A 50 9.09 -4.39 25.45
C GLN A 50 9.66 -3.50 24.34
N MET A 51 10.23 -4.08 23.27
CA MET A 51 10.81 -3.27 22.18
C MET A 51 9.78 -2.39 21.49
N VAL A 52 8.59 -2.93 21.22
CA VAL A 52 7.53 -2.16 20.56
C VAL A 52 7.11 -0.99 21.46
N ASP A 53 6.88 -1.26 22.74
CA ASP A 53 6.55 -0.27 23.77
C ASP A 53 7.64 0.82 23.89
N LYS A 54 8.91 0.40 23.90
CA LYS A 54 10.10 1.27 24.01
C LYS A 54 10.21 2.27 22.84
N PHE A 55 9.70 1.96 21.66
CA PHE A 55 9.77 2.85 20.49
C PHE A 55 8.45 3.58 20.22
N LEU A 56 7.31 2.88 20.26
CA LEU A 56 6.02 3.41 19.81
C LEU A 56 5.19 4.06 20.94
N ASP A 57 5.40 3.65 22.19
CA ASP A 57 4.66 4.18 23.37
C ASP A 57 5.61 4.66 24.48
N ALA A 58 6.82 5.07 24.08
CA ALA A 58 7.95 5.24 24.98
C ALA A 58 7.69 6.25 26.11
N LYS A 59 6.98 7.34 25.81
CA LYS A 59 6.65 8.42 26.76
C LYS A 59 5.71 7.93 27.85
N ASN A 60 4.63 7.23 27.49
CA ASN A 60 3.68 6.70 28.47
C ASN A 60 4.33 5.60 29.30
N LYS A 61 5.09 4.73 28.65
CA LYS A 61 5.83 3.64 29.30
C LYS A 61 6.91 4.14 30.26
N SER A 62 7.59 5.24 29.90
CA SER A 62 8.49 5.95 30.81
C SER A 62 7.79 6.32 32.13
N TRP A 63 6.57 6.85 32.10
CA TRP A 63 5.80 7.15 33.33
C TRP A 63 5.33 5.89 34.05
N GLU A 64 4.71 4.97 33.32
CA GLU A 64 4.13 3.74 33.85
C GLU A 64 5.18 2.89 34.57
N TRP A 65 6.32 2.66 33.90
CA TRP A 65 7.38 1.80 34.43
C TRP A 65 8.10 2.43 35.60
N GLU A 66 8.44 3.72 35.57
CA GLU A 66 9.05 4.37 36.75
C GLU A 66 8.08 4.36 37.94
N LYS A 67 6.79 4.66 37.72
CA LYS A 67 5.78 4.66 38.80
C LYS A 67 5.62 3.26 39.42
N LYS A 68 5.70 2.22 38.61
CA LYS A 68 5.46 0.83 39.05
C LYS A 68 6.70 0.18 39.66
N TYR A 69 7.89 0.45 39.13
CA TYR A 69 9.13 -0.28 39.44
C TYR A 69 10.21 0.59 40.09
N GLY A 70 9.97 1.89 40.24
CA GLY A 70 10.92 2.84 40.80
C GLY A 70 11.87 3.44 39.75
N LYS A 71 12.89 4.16 40.21
CA LYS A 71 13.79 4.95 39.36
C LYS A 71 14.81 4.12 38.55
N THR A 72 15.02 2.87 38.94
CA THR A 72 15.92 1.91 38.29
C THR A 72 15.21 0.56 38.16
N TYR A 73 14.99 0.12 36.93
CA TYR A 73 14.22 -1.09 36.62
C TYR A 73 14.77 -1.82 35.39
N ARG A 74 14.27 -3.02 35.10
CA ARG A 74 14.70 -3.84 33.96
C ARG A 74 13.57 -4.04 32.96
N ILE A 75 13.85 -3.80 31.68
CA ILE A 75 13.00 -4.18 30.54
C ILE A 75 13.68 -5.27 29.71
N TRP A 76 12.93 -5.92 28.81
CA TRP A 76 13.48 -6.90 27.89
C TRP A 76 13.39 -6.42 26.45
N ALA A 77 14.53 -6.38 25.77
CA ALA A 77 14.63 -6.26 24.33
C ALA A 77 14.68 -7.66 23.71
N ALA A 78 13.52 -8.21 23.33
CA ALA A 78 13.36 -9.65 23.06
C ALA A 78 13.83 -10.51 24.25
N THR A 79 14.98 -11.18 24.14
CA THR A 79 15.59 -11.98 25.22
C THR A 79 16.78 -11.29 25.88
N ILE A 80 17.04 -10.01 25.55
CA ILE A 80 18.17 -9.25 26.08
C ILE A 80 17.65 -8.31 27.18
N PRO A 81 18.11 -8.45 28.43
CA PRO A 81 17.71 -7.54 29.50
C PRO A 81 18.41 -6.19 29.36
N GLU A 82 17.67 -5.10 29.55
CA GLU A 82 18.20 -3.73 29.61
C GLU A 82 17.80 -3.07 30.93
N VAL A 83 18.80 -2.55 31.65
CA VAL A 83 18.57 -1.75 32.87
C VAL A 83 18.27 -0.31 32.46
N VAL A 84 17.14 0.21 32.91
CA VAL A 84 16.72 1.59 32.68
C VAL A 84 17.02 2.42 33.90
N ILE A 85 17.67 3.58 33.71
CA ILE A 85 17.88 4.58 34.75
C ILE A 85 17.19 5.89 34.40
N THR A 86 16.60 6.52 35.42
CA THR A 86 15.80 7.75 35.30
C THR A 86 16.37 8.93 36.10
N ASP A 87 17.32 8.68 37.01
CA ASP A 87 17.89 9.70 37.90
C ASP A 87 19.18 10.34 37.34
N PRO A 88 19.29 11.68 37.28
CA PRO A 88 20.50 12.38 36.85
C PRO A 88 21.78 11.99 37.61
N ALA A 89 21.68 11.65 38.89
CA ALA A 89 22.83 11.21 39.68
C ALA A 89 23.39 9.88 39.16
N ASP A 90 22.51 8.95 38.77
CA ASP A 90 22.90 7.67 38.17
C ASP A 90 23.48 7.87 36.76
N VAL A 91 22.94 8.82 35.98
CA VAL A 91 23.50 9.21 34.68
C VAL A 91 24.92 9.76 34.85
N GLU A 92 25.17 10.57 35.87
CA GLU A 92 26.52 11.04 36.18
C GLU A 92 27.47 9.88 36.51
N VAL A 93 27.07 8.95 37.38
CA VAL A 93 27.87 7.77 37.76
C VAL A 93 28.16 6.88 36.54
N LEU A 94 27.18 6.68 35.67
CA LEU A 94 27.34 5.94 34.43
C LEU A 94 28.40 6.61 33.55
N TYR A 95 28.29 7.92 33.31
CA TYR A 95 29.08 8.61 32.30
C TYR A 95 30.38 9.29 32.77
N ARG A 96 30.66 9.35 34.08
CA ARG A 96 31.92 9.90 34.63
C ARG A 96 33.18 9.20 34.09
N GLN A 97 33.08 7.94 33.70
CA GLN A 97 34.16 7.12 33.11
C GLN A 97 33.64 6.31 31.89
N SER A 98 33.17 7.01 30.86
CA SER A 98 32.47 6.41 29.71
C SER A 98 33.29 6.26 28.42
N THR A 99 34.60 6.48 28.47
CA THR A 99 35.47 6.45 27.27
C THR A 99 35.57 5.10 26.60
N ASP A 100 35.26 4.02 27.32
CA ASP A 100 35.35 2.64 26.86
C ASP A 100 34.01 1.89 26.94
N HIS A 101 32.89 2.61 27.06
CA HIS A 101 31.57 2.01 26.93
C HIS A 101 31.37 1.43 25.53
N LEU A 102 30.88 0.19 25.47
CA LEU A 102 30.52 -0.46 24.21
C LEU A 102 29.05 -0.16 23.90
N LYS A 103 28.70 0.13 22.65
CA LYS A 103 27.30 0.09 22.20
C LYS A 103 26.85 -1.35 22.11
N ALA A 104 25.61 -1.64 22.52
CA ALA A 104 25.09 -3.00 22.41
C ALA A 104 25.00 -3.44 20.94
N SER A 105 25.27 -4.72 20.69
CA SER A 105 25.25 -5.28 19.34
C SER A 105 23.88 -5.04 18.69
N GLN A 106 23.87 -4.46 17.49
CA GLN A 106 22.64 -4.19 16.73
C GLN A 106 21.63 -3.31 17.51
N ALA A 107 22.12 -2.50 18.47
CA ALA A 107 21.29 -1.72 19.39
C ALA A 107 20.18 -2.53 20.10
N ASN A 108 20.36 -3.85 20.24
CA ASN A 108 19.36 -4.81 20.70
C ASN A 108 18.05 -4.85 19.87
N ALA A 109 18.05 -4.27 18.66
CA ALA A 109 16.92 -4.26 17.74
C ALA A 109 16.77 -5.57 16.94
N GLY A 110 17.77 -6.44 16.99
CA GLY A 110 17.80 -7.69 16.25
C GLY A 110 18.50 -7.58 14.90
N TRP A 111 18.68 -8.73 14.24
CA TRP A 111 19.66 -8.84 13.16
C TRP A 111 19.30 -8.06 11.89
N LEU A 112 18.01 -7.81 11.68
CA LEU A 112 17.51 -7.09 10.52
C LEU A 112 17.99 -5.64 10.50
N LEU A 113 18.21 -5.00 11.67
CA LEU A 113 18.77 -3.64 11.72
C LEU A 113 20.16 -3.58 11.06
N THR A 114 20.99 -4.60 11.27
CA THR A 114 22.31 -4.70 10.62
C THR A 114 22.20 -4.88 9.11
N GLN A 115 21.10 -5.41 8.59
CA GLN A 115 20.90 -5.53 7.14
C GLN A 115 20.56 -4.19 6.50
N LEU A 116 19.99 -3.26 7.26
CA LEU A 116 19.61 -1.93 6.79
C LEU A 116 20.73 -0.90 6.94
N LEU A 117 21.37 -0.87 8.11
CA LEU A 117 22.37 0.14 8.48
C LEU A 117 23.81 -0.39 8.48
N GLY A 118 24.00 -1.68 8.23
CA GLY A 118 25.32 -2.30 8.20
C GLY A 118 26.10 -2.15 9.51
N SER A 119 27.41 -1.96 9.38
CA SER A 119 28.38 -1.63 10.45
C SER A 119 28.63 -0.12 10.57
N GLY A 120 27.56 0.69 10.60
CA GLY A 120 27.68 2.14 10.79
C GLY A 120 28.40 2.52 12.09
N LEU A 121 28.96 3.73 12.13
CA LEU A 121 29.71 4.29 13.25
C LEU A 121 28.98 4.17 14.61
N GLY A 122 27.66 4.33 14.64
CA GLY A 122 26.86 4.21 15.86
C GLY A 122 26.70 2.77 16.36
N LEU A 123 26.94 1.77 15.51
CA LEU A 123 26.72 0.35 15.79
C LEU A 123 28.03 -0.45 16.02
N ILE A 124 29.19 0.14 15.75
CA ILE A 124 30.50 -0.50 15.93
C ILE A 124 31.23 -0.07 17.20
N ASN A 125 32.22 -0.86 17.62
CA ASN A 125 32.98 -0.66 18.86
C ASN A 125 34.50 -0.86 18.66
N GLY A 126 35.30 -0.50 19.67
CA GLY A 126 36.74 -0.77 19.73
C GLY A 126 37.54 -0.10 18.63
N ALA A 127 38.58 -0.77 18.12
CA ALA A 127 39.49 -0.22 17.12
C ALA A 127 38.78 0.22 15.82
N ARG A 128 37.74 -0.51 15.40
CA ARG A 128 36.92 -0.15 14.23
C ARG A 128 36.23 1.20 14.43
N TRP A 129 35.65 1.40 15.62
CA TRP A 129 35.02 2.68 15.97
C TRP A 129 36.04 3.82 16.00
N THR A 130 37.15 3.64 16.71
CA THR A 130 38.18 4.69 16.83
C THR A 130 38.76 5.08 15.47
N GLY A 131 39.05 4.09 14.60
CA GLY A 131 39.57 4.34 13.25
C GLY A 131 38.58 5.13 12.38
N LEU A 132 37.32 4.71 12.35
CA LEU A 132 36.29 5.38 11.57
C LEU A 132 35.93 6.77 12.11
N ARG A 133 35.85 6.90 13.44
CA ARG A 133 35.59 8.19 14.11
C ARG A 133 36.68 9.20 13.76
N LYS A 134 37.95 8.80 13.83
CA LYS A 134 39.09 9.63 13.45
C LYS A 134 39.02 10.09 11.99
N ALA A 135 38.54 9.23 11.08
CA ALA A 135 38.40 9.57 9.67
C ALA A 135 37.26 10.58 9.41
N LEU A 136 36.16 10.50 10.16
CA LEU A 136 34.97 11.34 9.93
C LEU A 136 34.92 12.62 10.77
N ASP A 137 35.59 12.67 11.93
CA ASP A 137 35.58 13.84 12.82
C ASP A 137 35.91 15.18 12.12
N PRO A 138 36.87 15.25 11.17
CA PRO A 138 37.13 16.50 10.43
C PRO A 138 35.91 17.03 9.67
N THR A 139 35.15 16.14 9.01
CA THR A 139 33.96 16.47 8.21
C THR A 139 32.81 17.01 9.06
N PHE A 140 32.70 16.55 10.31
CA PHE A 140 31.63 16.94 11.24
C PHE A 140 32.09 17.89 12.34
N SER A 141 33.30 18.43 12.21
CA SER A 141 33.86 19.38 13.15
C SER A 141 33.02 20.67 13.24
N HIS A 142 33.17 21.40 14.34
CA HIS A 142 32.52 22.71 14.48
C HIS A 142 32.86 23.62 13.28
N GLN A 143 34.13 23.66 12.88
CA GLN A 143 34.58 24.47 11.74
C GLN A 143 33.95 24.03 10.42
N ALA A 144 33.92 22.72 10.13
CA ALA A 144 33.28 22.20 8.91
C ALA A 144 31.78 22.53 8.87
N SER A 145 31.08 22.38 10.00
CA SER A 145 29.67 22.75 10.09
C SER A 145 29.40 24.25 9.88
N MET A 146 30.37 25.11 10.20
CA MET A 146 30.27 26.55 9.92
C MET A 146 30.46 26.86 8.44
N ASN A 147 31.37 26.16 7.76
CA ASN A 147 31.56 26.32 6.32
C ASN A 147 30.33 25.85 5.55
N LEU A 148 29.78 24.67 5.89
CA LEU A 148 28.54 24.15 5.29
C LEU A 148 27.35 25.11 5.44
N LEU A 149 27.25 25.80 6.59
CA LEU A 149 26.20 26.80 6.80
C LEU A 149 26.26 27.96 5.80
N ARG A 150 27.48 28.45 5.54
CA ARG A 150 27.73 29.56 4.61
C ARG A 150 27.57 29.15 3.16
N GLU A 151 28.00 27.94 2.82
CA GLU A 151 28.03 27.45 1.44
C GLU A 151 26.66 26.99 0.95
N SER A 152 25.88 26.27 1.78
CA SER A 152 24.64 25.63 1.32
C SER A 152 23.48 25.70 2.29
N LEU A 153 23.65 25.36 3.58
CA LEU A 153 22.50 25.08 4.46
C LEU A 153 21.59 26.30 4.64
N ASN A 154 22.16 27.50 4.80
CA ASN A 154 21.34 28.69 5.02
C ASN A 154 20.50 29.05 3.78
N VAL A 155 21.11 29.00 2.59
CA VAL A 155 20.42 29.30 1.32
C VAL A 155 19.41 28.20 0.98
N GLY A 156 19.80 26.93 1.13
CA GLY A 156 18.92 25.79 0.89
C GLY A 156 17.68 25.82 1.79
N ALA A 157 17.82 26.17 3.07
CA ALA A 157 16.67 26.35 3.97
C ALA A 157 15.77 27.51 3.53
N ALA A 158 16.37 28.63 3.08
CA ALA A 158 15.62 29.77 2.57
C ALA A 158 14.80 29.42 1.32
N GLU A 159 15.41 28.69 0.37
CA GLU A 159 14.73 28.21 -0.85
C GLU A 159 13.61 27.23 -0.50
N TYR A 160 13.91 26.25 0.36
CA TYR A 160 12.93 25.24 0.75
C TYR A 160 11.71 25.83 1.46
N VAL A 161 11.93 26.76 2.39
CA VAL A 161 10.83 27.46 3.08
C VAL A 161 10.05 28.35 2.13
N ALA A 162 10.66 28.93 1.09
CA ALA A 162 9.92 29.76 0.13
C ALA A 162 8.87 28.92 -0.62
N ASP A 163 9.20 27.66 -0.86
CA ASP A 163 8.36 26.67 -1.53
C ASP A 163 7.45 25.87 -0.59
N ILE A 164 7.43 26.16 0.71
CA ILE A 164 6.71 25.34 1.69
C ILE A 164 5.18 25.33 1.47
N HIS A 165 4.63 26.38 0.85
CA HIS A 165 3.23 26.48 0.47
C HIS A 165 2.81 25.43 -0.58
N LYS A 166 3.76 24.82 -1.31
CA LYS A 166 3.47 23.72 -2.25
C LYS A 166 3.01 22.44 -1.55
N PHE A 167 3.24 22.35 -0.23
CA PHE A 167 2.73 21.27 0.61
C PHE A 167 1.37 21.61 1.26
N ALA A 168 0.73 22.71 0.83
CA ALA A 168 -0.59 23.10 1.33
C ALA A 168 -1.62 22.01 1.07
N LEU A 169 -2.42 21.71 2.09
CA LEU A 169 -3.57 20.82 1.98
C LEU A 169 -4.63 21.48 1.10
N PRO A 170 -5.20 20.78 0.10
CA PRO A 170 -6.07 21.37 -0.92
C PRO A 170 -7.35 22.08 -0.43
N CYS A 171 -7.74 21.89 0.82
CA CYS A 171 -9.09 22.21 1.32
C CYS A 171 -9.11 23.26 2.43
N LYS A 172 -7.97 23.92 2.70
CA LYS A 172 -7.88 25.10 3.58
C LYS A 172 -6.86 26.12 3.04
N GLN A 173 -7.09 26.58 1.80
CA GLN A 173 -6.57 27.88 1.38
C GLN A 173 -7.58 28.92 1.86
N GLY A 174 -7.15 29.88 2.68
CA GLY A 174 -8.02 30.96 3.14
C GLY A 174 -8.67 31.69 1.97
N THR A 175 -9.85 32.28 2.18
CA THR A 175 -10.64 32.97 1.16
C THR A 175 -9.91 34.11 0.43
N ASP A 176 -8.76 34.54 0.97
CA ASP A 176 -7.90 35.61 0.41
C ASP A 176 -6.53 35.11 -0.13
N GLY A 177 -6.24 33.80 -0.11
CA GLY A 177 -4.99 33.24 -0.65
C GLY A 177 -3.72 33.40 0.21
N ASP A 178 -3.81 34.09 1.36
CA ASP A 178 -2.69 34.40 2.25
C ASP A 178 -2.45 33.38 3.40
N GLU A 179 -3.31 32.36 3.54
CA GLU A 179 -3.20 31.33 4.60
C GLU A 179 -3.23 29.92 3.98
N PHE A 180 -2.35 29.04 4.46
CA PHE A 180 -2.26 27.66 4.02
C PHE A 180 -1.88 26.73 5.18
N ILE A 181 -2.34 25.48 5.10
CA ILE A 181 -2.12 24.47 6.14
C ILE A 181 -1.26 23.35 5.57
N ILE A 182 -0.23 22.96 6.31
CA ILE A 182 0.71 21.90 5.92
C ILE A 182 0.77 20.81 6.98
N ASN A 183 1.08 19.57 6.57
CA ASN A 183 1.53 18.55 7.51
C ASN A 183 2.99 18.84 7.88
N ALA A 184 3.27 19.21 9.13
CA ALA A 184 4.60 19.60 9.56
C ALA A 184 5.66 18.50 9.37
N THR A 185 5.31 17.22 9.53
CA THR A 185 6.26 16.12 9.36
C THR A 185 6.54 15.86 7.88
N GLU A 186 5.50 15.65 7.06
CA GLU A 186 5.63 15.35 5.63
C GLU A 186 6.32 16.50 4.86
N SER A 187 5.94 17.74 5.17
CA SER A 187 6.44 18.94 4.49
C SER A 187 7.87 19.30 4.87
N LEU A 188 8.43 18.71 5.92
CA LEU A 188 9.77 19.03 6.42
C LEU A 188 10.74 17.85 6.34
N GLN A 189 10.28 16.65 5.98
CA GLN A 189 11.12 15.45 5.96
C GLN A 189 12.15 15.46 4.82
N ARG A 190 11.80 16.03 3.65
CA ARG A 190 12.64 16.00 2.44
C ARG A 190 13.91 16.84 2.57
N TYR A 191 13.81 18.07 3.08
CA TYR A 191 14.95 18.97 3.18
C TYR A 191 16.14 18.44 3.99
N PRO A 192 16.00 18.10 5.30
CA PRO A 192 17.12 17.63 6.12
C PRO A 192 17.72 16.33 5.57
N PHE A 193 16.91 15.48 4.95
CA PHE A 193 17.37 14.24 4.35
C PHE A 193 18.37 14.47 3.22
N PHE A 194 18.06 15.38 2.29
CA PHE A 194 18.98 15.69 1.18
C PHE A 194 20.18 16.52 1.61
N GLU A 195 20.04 17.40 2.60
CA GLU A 195 21.18 18.16 3.12
C GLU A 195 22.21 17.26 3.79
N VAL A 196 21.77 16.22 4.51
CA VAL A 196 22.72 15.26 5.08
C VAL A 196 23.37 14.40 4.00
N ALA A 197 22.62 13.98 2.98
CA ALA A 197 23.18 13.25 1.84
C ALA A 197 24.23 14.08 1.08
N SER A 198 24.01 15.39 0.95
CA SER A 198 24.91 16.28 0.21
C SER A 198 26.30 16.43 0.86
N ILE A 199 26.41 16.19 2.18
CA ILE A 199 27.70 16.17 2.89
C ILE A 199 28.61 15.06 2.35
N PHE A 200 28.02 13.92 1.95
CA PHE A 200 28.76 12.77 1.48
C PHE A 200 28.93 12.76 -0.05
N TYR A 201 27.93 13.23 -0.80
CA TYR A 201 27.90 13.13 -2.26
C TYR A 201 28.09 14.47 -2.99
N GLY A 202 28.18 15.58 -2.26
CA GLY A 202 28.11 16.93 -2.82
C GLY A 202 26.68 17.32 -3.23
N LYS A 203 26.55 18.46 -3.92
CA LYS A 203 25.24 18.91 -4.44
C LYS A 203 24.64 17.85 -5.37
N MET A 204 23.39 17.49 -5.10
CA MET A 204 22.67 16.44 -5.84
C MET A 204 21.72 17.05 -6.87
N SER A 205 21.60 16.42 -8.05
CA SER A 205 20.58 16.76 -9.04
C SER A 205 19.19 16.32 -8.57
N LYS A 206 18.12 16.83 -9.19
CA LYS A 206 16.74 16.41 -8.86
C LYS A 206 16.54 14.90 -9.07
N ASP A 207 17.11 14.34 -10.13
CA ASP A 207 17.00 12.91 -10.41
C ASP A 207 17.75 12.06 -9.36
N GLU A 208 18.93 12.51 -8.92
CA GLU A 208 19.68 11.87 -7.83
C GLU A 208 18.90 11.93 -6.51
N GLN A 209 18.26 13.06 -6.22
CA GLN A 209 17.40 13.22 -5.04
C GLN A 209 16.19 12.30 -5.08
N GLU A 210 15.45 12.22 -6.19
CA GLU A 210 14.27 11.34 -6.30
C GLU A 210 14.64 9.85 -6.23
N ARG A 211 15.78 9.44 -6.81
CA ARG A 211 16.31 8.07 -6.65
C ARG A 211 16.63 7.76 -5.18
N LEU A 212 17.26 8.69 -4.46
CA LEU A 212 17.57 8.54 -3.04
C LEU A 212 16.30 8.56 -2.18
N TRP A 213 15.29 9.34 -2.57
CA TRP A 213 14.00 9.39 -1.88
C TRP A 213 13.25 8.06 -1.95
N GLU A 214 13.21 7.45 -3.13
CA GLU A 214 12.63 6.11 -3.33
C GLU A 214 13.37 5.05 -2.50
N LEU A 215 14.69 5.16 -2.38
CA LEU A 215 15.47 4.33 -1.45
C LEU A 215 15.06 4.54 0.01
N GLY A 216 14.81 5.79 0.42
CA GLY A 216 14.30 6.13 1.75
C GLY A 216 12.93 5.49 2.05
N ARG A 217 12.04 5.44 1.06
CA ARG A 217 10.76 4.72 1.18
C ARG A 217 10.96 3.23 1.40
N ARG A 218 11.80 2.59 0.58
CA ARG A 218 12.13 1.16 0.70
C ARG A 218 12.80 0.83 2.04
N TYR A 219 13.69 1.70 2.50
CA TYR A 219 14.30 1.62 3.83
C TYR A 219 13.21 1.60 4.91
N SER A 220 12.30 2.57 4.88
CA SER A 220 11.24 2.74 5.89
C SER A 220 10.30 1.53 5.95
N GLU A 221 9.94 0.93 4.81
CA GLU A 221 9.11 -0.27 4.76
C GLU A 221 9.75 -1.47 5.48
N VAL A 222 11.05 -1.68 5.29
CA VAL A 222 11.77 -2.78 5.96
C VAL A 222 12.02 -2.41 7.43
N PHE A 223 12.28 -1.14 7.71
CA PHE A 223 12.55 -0.64 9.05
C PHE A 223 11.34 -0.79 9.99
N ALA A 224 10.12 -0.58 9.50
CA ALA A 224 8.90 -0.87 10.26
C ALA A 224 8.88 -2.30 10.81
N SER A 225 9.45 -3.27 10.06
CA SER A 225 9.57 -4.66 10.53
C SER A 225 10.64 -4.85 11.63
N VAL A 226 11.64 -3.97 11.71
CA VAL A 226 12.62 -3.95 12.82
C VAL A 226 11.95 -3.49 14.12
N VAL A 227 11.13 -2.44 14.04
CA VAL A 227 10.41 -1.88 15.19
C VAL A 227 9.35 -2.87 15.68
N MET A 228 8.46 -3.31 14.78
CA MET A 228 7.39 -4.27 15.09
C MET A 228 7.91 -5.65 15.50
N GLY A 229 9.09 -6.04 14.99
CA GLY A 229 9.80 -7.25 15.39
C GLY A 229 9.20 -8.55 14.85
N GLY A 230 8.92 -9.51 15.74
CA GLY A 230 8.47 -10.85 15.38
C GLY A 230 9.63 -11.77 14.97
N ILE A 231 9.34 -12.71 14.05
CA ILE A 231 10.34 -13.67 13.56
C ILE A 231 11.57 -12.95 12.97
N HIS A 232 11.40 -11.75 12.41
CA HIS A 232 12.43 -10.97 11.73
C HIS A 232 13.61 -10.56 12.63
N ARG A 233 13.48 -10.63 13.95
CA ARG A 233 14.60 -10.42 14.89
C ARG A 233 15.66 -11.52 14.81
N LEU A 234 15.28 -12.72 14.35
CA LEU A 234 16.16 -13.89 14.27
C LEU A 234 16.86 -13.98 12.91
N LYS A 235 18.17 -14.27 12.94
CA LYS A 235 19.00 -14.44 11.73
C LYS A 235 18.50 -15.55 10.79
N LEU A 236 17.71 -16.50 11.30
CA LEU A 236 17.17 -17.60 10.52
C LEU A 236 16.17 -17.14 9.43
N THR A 237 15.55 -15.96 9.57
CA THR A 237 14.53 -15.51 8.62
C THR A 237 15.01 -15.30 7.20
N LYS A 238 16.32 -15.13 7.00
CA LYS A 238 16.93 -15.07 5.66
C LYS A 238 16.75 -16.36 4.87
N TYR A 239 16.57 -17.50 5.55
CA TYR A 239 16.33 -18.80 4.92
C TYR A 239 14.84 -19.08 4.69
N LEU A 240 13.95 -18.33 5.35
CA LEU A 240 12.50 -18.51 5.26
C LEU A 240 11.86 -17.74 4.10
N ASN A 241 12.67 -17.08 3.26
CA ASN A 241 12.23 -16.31 2.07
C ASN A 241 11.01 -15.37 2.31
N THR A 242 10.93 -14.79 3.51
CA THR A 242 9.82 -13.94 3.93
C THR A 242 9.71 -12.68 3.05
N ALA A 243 8.51 -12.09 2.96
CA ALA A 243 8.30 -10.84 2.23
C ALA A 243 9.27 -9.73 2.69
N THR A 244 9.42 -9.55 4.00
CA THR A 244 10.38 -8.61 4.61
C THR A 244 11.82 -8.87 4.16
N TRP A 245 12.25 -10.13 4.08
CA TRP A 245 13.59 -10.47 3.60
C TRP A 245 13.78 -10.14 2.11
N LYS A 246 12.78 -10.38 1.27
CA LYS A 246 12.82 -9.99 -0.15
C LYS A 246 12.95 -8.46 -0.30
N LYS A 247 12.16 -7.69 0.45
CA LYS A 247 12.26 -6.22 0.49
C LYS A 247 13.63 -5.75 0.99
N THR A 248 14.18 -6.42 2.00
CA THR A 248 15.53 -6.13 2.53
C THR A 248 16.58 -6.28 1.44
N ARG A 249 16.53 -7.38 0.65
CA ARG A 249 17.45 -7.60 -0.47
C ARG A 249 17.31 -6.54 -1.56
N GLN A 250 16.08 -6.20 -1.92
CA GLN A 250 15.81 -5.15 -2.92
C GLN A 250 16.36 -3.79 -2.47
N TYR A 251 16.22 -3.45 -1.18
CA TYR A 251 16.83 -2.24 -0.63
C TYR A 251 18.36 -2.31 -0.69
N GLN A 252 18.98 -3.42 -0.26
CA GLN A 252 20.44 -3.56 -0.26
C GLN A 252 21.02 -3.46 -1.67
N GLU A 253 20.43 -4.16 -2.63
CA GLU A 253 20.83 -4.11 -4.04
C GLU A 253 20.73 -2.69 -4.60
N ALA A 254 19.60 -2.02 -4.38
CA ALA A 254 19.39 -0.65 -4.85
C ALA A 254 20.31 0.36 -4.14
N TRP A 255 20.58 0.18 -2.85
CA TRP A 255 21.50 1.03 -2.09
C TRP A 255 22.94 0.89 -2.58
N HIS A 256 23.40 -0.33 -2.82
CA HIS A 256 24.72 -0.58 -3.39
C HIS A 256 24.84 0.00 -4.80
N GLN A 257 23.81 -0.17 -5.64
CA GLN A 257 23.80 0.38 -6.99
C GLN A 257 23.86 1.91 -6.98
N PHE A 258 23.00 2.56 -6.17
CA PHE A 258 22.98 4.01 -6.05
C PHE A 258 24.33 4.57 -5.63
N ASN A 259 24.95 3.97 -4.60
CA ASN A 259 26.29 4.37 -4.18
C ASN A 259 27.29 4.23 -5.33
N ASN A 260 27.39 3.06 -5.95
CA ASN A 260 28.32 2.82 -7.05
C ASN A 260 28.17 3.86 -8.18
N ASP A 261 26.94 4.24 -8.51
CA ASP A 261 26.67 5.26 -9.52
C ASP A 261 27.15 6.65 -9.07
N MET A 262 26.91 7.04 -7.81
CA MET A 262 27.37 8.32 -7.25
C MET A 262 28.89 8.40 -7.17
N TYR A 263 29.57 7.33 -6.76
CA TYR A 263 31.04 7.30 -6.70
C TYR A 263 31.67 7.41 -8.09
N LYS A 264 31.08 6.73 -9.09
CA LYS A 264 31.50 6.85 -10.50
C LYS A 264 31.27 8.25 -11.05
N SER A 265 30.10 8.84 -10.79
CA SER A 265 29.75 10.17 -11.32
C SER A 265 30.57 11.31 -10.71
N ARG A 266 31.11 11.10 -9.51
CA ARG A 266 31.94 12.08 -8.79
C ARG A 266 33.45 11.77 -8.83
N GLU A 267 33.88 10.77 -9.61
CA GLU A 267 35.28 10.34 -9.74
C GLU A 267 36.01 10.07 -8.40
N ILE A 268 35.29 9.59 -7.40
CA ILE A 268 35.85 9.37 -6.06
C ILE A 268 36.73 8.10 -6.09
N LYS A 269 38.05 8.28 -5.97
CA LYS A 269 39.09 7.27 -6.29
C LYS A 269 39.30 6.13 -5.29
N ASP A 270 38.53 6.02 -4.20
CA ASP A 270 38.69 4.90 -3.26
C ASP A 270 37.36 4.47 -2.60
N PRO A 271 36.70 3.41 -3.11
CA PRO A 271 35.51 2.83 -2.50
C PRO A 271 35.82 1.72 -1.46
N SER A 272 37.09 1.49 -1.11
CA SER A 272 37.53 0.28 -0.38
C SER A 272 37.16 0.22 1.11
N CYS A 273 36.49 1.23 1.66
CA CYS A 273 35.99 1.19 3.02
C CYS A 273 34.48 0.87 2.99
N ALA A 274 34.11 -0.42 2.94
CA ALA A 274 32.71 -0.84 3.11
C ALA A 274 32.03 -0.25 4.37
N ILE A 275 32.85 0.12 5.36
CA ILE A 275 32.46 0.81 6.61
C ILE A 275 31.94 2.25 6.37
N VAL A 276 32.33 2.91 5.26
CA VAL A 276 31.82 4.23 4.87
C VAL A 276 30.39 4.11 4.34
N TYR A 277 30.06 3.12 3.49
CA TYR A 277 28.68 2.94 2.98
C TYR A 277 27.67 2.78 4.11
N ASP A 278 28.01 1.95 5.10
CA ASP A 278 27.16 1.68 6.25
C ASP A 278 26.95 2.94 7.09
N THR A 279 28.00 3.75 7.25
CA THR A 279 27.91 5.02 7.99
C THR A 279 27.17 6.10 7.20
N VAL A 280 27.24 6.09 5.87
CA VAL A 280 26.42 6.98 5.03
C VAL A 280 24.95 6.56 5.10
N ALA A 281 24.65 5.26 5.07
CA ALA A 281 23.29 4.75 5.28
C ALA A 281 22.75 5.14 6.66
N GLU A 282 23.52 4.91 7.73
CA GLU A 282 23.19 5.37 9.08
C GLU A 282 22.97 6.88 9.12
N SER A 283 23.90 7.66 8.57
CA SER A 283 23.82 9.11 8.60
C SER A 283 22.70 9.67 7.73
N THR A 284 22.26 8.98 6.68
CA THR A 284 21.24 9.50 5.77
C THR A 284 19.85 9.01 6.19
N PHE A 285 19.68 7.70 6.33
CA PHE A 285 18.37 7.09 6.58
C PHE A 285 17.95 7.12 8.05
N ALA A 286 18.87 7.02 9.02
CA ALA A 286 18.47 7.19 10.42
C ALA A 286 18.16 8.67 10.75
N ASN A 287 18.75 9.61 10.00
CA ASN A 287 18.44 11.04 10.13
C ASN A 287 17.10 11.44 9.49
N LEU A 288 16.58 10.64 8.54
CA LEU A 288 15.26 10.87 7.92
C LEU A 288 14.17 11.07 8.97
N ASP A 289 14.24 10.33 10.08
CA ASP A 289 13.26 10.39 11.16
C ASP A 289 13.71 11.34 12.29
N ILE A 290 14.97 11.24 12.72
CA ILE A 290 15.50 11.97 13.88
C ILE A 290 15.46 13.49 13.68
N VAL A 291 15.98 13.99 12.55
CA VAL A 291 16.07 15.43 12.32
C VAL A 291 14.68 15.99 12.04
N THR A 292 13.86 15.27 11.28
CA THR A 292 12.46 15.62 11.01
C THR A 292 11.66 15.75 12.31
N HIS A 293 11.82 14.83 13.26
CA HIS A 293 11.21 14.93 14.59
C HIS A 293 11.64 16.20 15.34
N ALA A 294 12.93 16.52 15.33
CA ALA A 294 13.45 17.69 16.03
C ALA A 294 12.97 19.01 15.40
N ILE A 295 12.95 19.12 14.06
CA ILE A 295 12.45 20.29 13.34
C ILE A 295 10.95 20.47 13.60
N SER A 296 10.15 19.42 13.34
CA SER A 296 8.68 19.48 13.48
C SER A 296 8.28 19.78 14.93
N SER A 297 8.91 19.15 15.92
CA SER A 297 8.66 19.43 17.34
C SER A 297 8.96 20.89 17.70
N CYS A 298 10.05 21.45 17.16
CA CYS A 298 10.41 22.84 17.42
C CYS A 298 9.38 23.81 16.85
N ILE A 299 8.92 23.58 15.63
CA ILE A 299 7.89 24.40 14.97
C ILE A 299 6.55 24.28 15.68
N ILE A 300 6.12 23.06 16.03
CA ILE A 300 4.85 22.81 16.73
C ILE A 300 4.83 23.53 18.09
N LEU A 301 5.91 23.41 18.88
CA LEU A 301 5.99 24.08 20.18
C LEU A 301 6.03 25.62 20.06
N LEU A 302 6.66 26.15 19.02
CA LEU A 302 6.65 27.59 18.72
C LEU A 302 5.28 28.08 18.23
N ALA A 303 4.57 27.26 17.46
CA ALA A 303 3.20 27.54 17.00
C ALA A 303 2.21 27.57 18.18
N ASP A 304 2.40 26.69 19.17
CA ASP A 304 1.63 26.63 20.41
C ASP A 304 2.02 27.70 21.46
N ALA A 305 3.09 28.48 21.19
CA ALA A 305 3.59 29.51 22.09
C ALA A 305 3.67 30.90 21.43
N PRO A 306 2.53 31.60 21.21
CA PRO A 306 2.47 32.86 20.46
C PRO A 306 3.37 33.98 21.03
N ASN A 307 3.51 34.05 22.35
CA ASN A 307 4.37 35.04 23.01
C ASN A 307 5.85 34.83 22.66
N VAL A 308 6.32 33.57 22.75
CA VAL A 308 7.70 33.20 22.40
C VAL A 308 7.94 33.40 20.91
N GLN A 309 6.95 33.07 20.07
CA GLN A 309 7.03 33.30 18.62
C GLN A 309 7.20 34.79 18.29
N THR A 310 6.50 35.67 19.00
CA THR A 310 6.59 37.12 18.84
C THR A 310 7.96 37.65 19.26
N GLU A 311 8.49 37.19 20.40
CA GLU A 311 9.83 37.54 20.87
C GLU A 311 10.92 37.04 19.90
N LEU A 312 10.78 35.81 19.40
CA LEU A 312 11.70 35.21 18.43
C LEU A 312 11.69 35.99 17.11
N PHE A 313 10.51 36.38 16.61
CA PHE A 313 10.38 37.22 15.43
C PHE A 313 11.11 38.55 15.62
N ALA A 314 10.93 39.23 16.76
CA ALA A 314 11.62 40.48 17.06
C ALA A 314 13.15 40.33 17.16
N GLU A 315 13.65 39.20 17.69
CA GLU A 315 15.09 38.89 17.69
C GLU A 315 15.62 38.62 16.27
N ILE A 316 14.87 37.86 15.47
CA ILE A 316 15.21 37.55 14.07
C ILE A 316 15.28 38.82 13.23
N GLU A 317 14.29 39.72 13.32
CA GLU A 317 14.27 40.96 12.54
C GLU A 317 15.46 41.87 12.87
N LYS A 318 15.91 41.93 14.13
CA LYS A 318 17.13 42.65 14.53
C LYS A 318 18.41 42.08 13.90
N ASN A 319 18.40 40.80 13.51
CA ASN A 319 19.55 40.10 12.96
C ASN A 319 19.41 39.74 11.47
N LYS A 320 18.36 40.23 10.79
CA LYS A 320 17.98 39.84 9.42
C LYS A 320 19.09 39.97 8.38
N GLY A 321 19.93 41.01 8.51
CA GLY A 321 21.05 41.30 7.62
C GLY A 321 22.33 40.47 7.87
N ASN A 322 22.35 39.59 8.88
CA ASN A 322 23.52 38.80 9.23
C ASN A 322 23.16 37.38 9.72
N SER A 323 22.31 36.69 8.95
CA SER A 323 21.83 35.35 9.30
C SER A 323 22.96 34.32 9.51
N GLU A 324 24.05 34.42 8.73
CA GLU A 324 25.20 33.50 8.82
C GLU A 324 25.96 33.59 10.14
N ALA A 325 26.08 34.80 10.71
CA ALA A 325 26.67 34.97 12.04
C ALA A 325 25.67 34.70 13.16
N TYR A 326 24.37 34.92 12.90
CA TYR A 326 23.31 34.78 13.89
C TYR A 326 22.91 33.33 14.17
N ILE A 327 22.59 32.53 13.15
CA ILE A 327 22.15 31.13 13.27
C ILE A 327 23.07 30.26 14.17
N PRO A 328 24.41 30.30 14.07
CA PRO A 328 25.28 29.42 14.85
C PRO A 328 25.43 29.83 16.32
N ARG A 329 24.97 31.03 16.71
CA ARG A 329 25.06 31.52 18.09
C ARG A 329 24.32 30.61 19.08
N LYS A 330 24.81 30.61 20.31
CA LYS A 330 24.26 29.81 21.43
C LYS A 330 23.67 30.66 22.55
N ASP A 331 23.78 31.97 22.45
CA ASP A 331 23.30 32.96 23.41
C ASP A 331 21.99 33.64 22.94
N THR A 332 21.34 33.11 21.90
CA THR A 332 20.15 33.67 21.26
C THR A 332 18.88 32.93 21.66
N LEU A 333 17.74 33.62 21.64
CA LEU A 333 16.43 33.00 21.83
C LEU A 333 16.20 31.89 20.79
N LEU A 334 16.64 32.04 19.54
CA LEU A 334 16.58 30.96 18.54
C LEU A 334 17.27 29.67 19.03
N HIS A 335 18.45 29.76 19.65
CA HIS A 335 19.11 28.58 20.22
C HIS A 335 18.36 28.04 21.43
N HIS A 336 17.88 28.92 22.30
CA HIS A 336 17.10 28.51 23.46
C HIS A 336 15.80 27.80 23.08
N CYS A 337 15.13 28.22 22.00
CA CYS A 337 13.94 27.55 21.47
C CYS A 337 14.27 26.13 21.03
N LEU A 338 15.37 25.92 20.29
CA LEU A 338 15.84 24.59 19.93
C LEU A 338 16.11 23.72 21.18
N MET A 339 16.81 24.27 22.17
CA MET A 339 17.18 23.55 23.38
C MET A 339 15.95 23.16 24.22
N GLU A 340 14.97 24.05 24.36
CA GLU A 340 13.71 23.76 25.06
C GLU A 340 12.86 22.74 24.29
N SER A 341 12.86 22.80 22.95
CA SER A 341 12.17 21.82 22.11
C SER A 341 12.78 20.43 22.27
N LEU A 342 14.11 20.30 22.20
CA LEU A 342 14.81 19.03 22.45
C LEU A 342 14.64 18.53 23.90
N ARG A 343 14.41 19.44 24.85
CA ARG A 343 14.08 19.06 26.23
C ARG A 343 12.69 18.44 26.29
N LEU A 344 11.66 19.14 25.79
CA LEU A 344 10.26 18.67 25.83
C LEU A 344 9.98 17.47 24.90
N ARG A 345 10.76 17.35 23.83
CA ARG A 345 10.66 16.32 22.78
C ARG A 345 12.07 15.79 22.48
N PRO A 346 12.65 14.95 23.36
CA PRO A 346 13.97 14.38 23.13
C PRO A 346 13.97 13.50 21.87
N VAL A 347 15.08 13.53 21.14
CA VAL A 347 15.27 12.72 19.90
C VAL A 347 14.92 11.25 20.11
N LEU A 348 15.31 10.70 21.26
CA LEU A 348 14.87 9.38 21.72
C LEU A 348 14.38 9.51 23.15
N THR A 349 13.25 8.89 23.47
CA THR A 349 12.78 8.79 24.85
C THR A 349 13.68 7.88 25.69
N PHE A 350 14.10 6.74 25.13
CA PHE A 350 15.10 5.86 25.71
C PHE A 350 16.38 5.90 24.88
N THR A 351 17.54 6.15 25.49
CA THR A 351 18.80 6.24 24.77
C THR A 351 19.21 4.91 24.15
N PHE A 352 20.15 4.95 23.20
CA PHE A 352 20.79 3.74 22.69
C PHE A 352 21.47 2.94 23.82
N PRO A 353 21.33 1.61 23.82
CA PRO A 353 21.91 0.74 24.84
C PRO A 353 23.44 0.76 24.85
N GLU A 354 24.00 0.89 26.05
CA GLU A 354 25.44 0.85 26.32
C GLU A 354 25.80 -0.21 27.35
N ASN A 355 26.97 -0.84 27.17
CA ASN A 355 27.49 -1.90 28.00
C ASN A 355 28.80 -1.40 28.65
N PRO A 356 28.77 -0.87 29.89
CA PRO A 356 29.98 -0.42 30.58
C PRO A 356 30.89 -1.63 30.86
N PRO A 357 32.22 -1.52 30.65
CA PRO A 357 33.14 -2.65 30.88
C PRO A 357 33.48 -2.87 32.36
N ARG A 358 32.88 -2.08 33.25
CA ARG A 358 33.09 -2.10 34.70
C ARG A 358 31.75 -2.18 35.41
N GLU A 359 31.77 -2.73 36.62
CA GLU A 359 30.64 -2.70 37.53
C GLU A 359 30.26 -1.25 37.87
N LYS A 360 28.95 -0.98 38.02
CA LYS A 360 28.40 0.33 38.34
C LYS A 360 27.41 0.20 39.49
N THR A 361 27.44 1.11 40.45
CA THR A 361 26.38 1.21 41.46
C THR A 361 25.38 2.26 41.00
N LEU A 362 24.16 1.86 40.64
CA LEU A 362 23.11 2.73 40.09
C LEU A 362 21.79 2.48 40.84
N GLY A 363 21.14 3.52 41.32
CA GLY A 363 19.88 3.42 42.09
C GLY A 363 20.00 2.55 43.34
N GLY A 364 21.20 2.41 43.91
CA GLY A 364 21.48 1.51 45.04
C GLY A 364 21.75 0.05 44.65
N PHE A 365 21.69 -0.30 43.37
CA PHE A 365 21.97 -1.65 42.87
C PHE A 365 23.38 -1.75 42.31
N VAL A 366 24.03 -2.89 42.54
CA VAL A 366 25.31 -3.24 41.92
C VAL A 366 25.03 -3.87 40.56
N ILE A 367 25.30 -3.13 39.49
CA ILE A 367 25.11 -3.54 38.10
C ILE A 367 26.41 -4.17 37.57
N PRO A 368 26.43 -5.47 37.23
CA PRO A 368 27.63 -6.14 36.74
C PRO A 368 28.18 -5.52 35.46
N LYS A 369 29.50 -5.66 35.24
CA LYS A 369 30.13 -5.27 33.98
C LYS A 369 29.46 -5.93 32.77
N HIS A 370 29.43 -5.22 31.64
CA HIS A 370 28.83 -5.61 30.37
C HIS A 370 27.31 -5.79 30.37
N THR A 371 26.62 -5.47 31.46
CA THR A 371 25.15 -5.36 31.49
C THR A 371 24.69 -4.22 30.60
N THR A 372 23.64 -4.41 29.81
CA THR A 372 23.09 -3.32 29.00
C THR A 372 22.34 -2.32 29.85
N ILE A 373 22.66 -1.03 29.68
CA ILE A 373 22.03 0.10 30.36
C ILE A 373 21.52 1.11 29.33
N ILE A 374 20.31 1.60 29.55
CA ILE A 374 19.68 2.71 28.81
C ILE A 374 19.25 3.82 29.77
N VAL A 375 19.30 5.06 29.31
CA VAL A 375 18.80 6.23 30.04
C VAL A 375 17.43 6.59 29.51
N ASP A 376 16.48 6.82 30.42
CA ASP A 376 15.21 7.46 30.10
C ASP A 376 15.43 8.98 29.95
N ALA A 377 15.69 9.42 28.72
CA ALA A 377 15.91 10.82 28.40
C ALA A 377 14.68 11.69 28.69
N PHE A 378 13.47 11.13 28.58
CA PHE A 378 12.25 11.86 28.91
C PHE A 378 12.17 12.13 30.43
N ALA A 379 12.52 11.17 31.27
CA ALA A 379 12.66 11.38 32.71
C ALA A 379 13.69 12.46 33.04
N ILE A 380 14.88 12.41 32.42
CA ILE A 380 15.95 13.38 32.64
C ILE A 380 15.54 14.80 32.21
N ASN A 381 14.83 14.94 31.10
CA ASN A 381 14.49 16.24 30.54
C ASN A 381 13.23 16.87 31.14
N ILE A 382 12.31 16.05 31.66
CA ILE A 382 10.99 16.50 32.12
C ILE A 382 10.81 16.23 33.60
N ARG A 383 11.04 15.00 34.08
CA ARG A 383 10.74 14.62 35.48
C ARG A 383 11.82 15.04 36.48
N ASN A 384 13.01 15.32 36.01
CA ASN A 384 14.10 15.81 36.83
C ASN A 384 13.73 17.10 37.60
N PRO A 385 13.83 17.12 38.95
CA PRO A 385 13.54 18.30 39.77
C PRO A 385 14.32 19.57 39.38
N PHE A 386 15.45 19.44 38.68
CA PHE A 386 16.19 20.55 38.09
C PHE A 386 15.31 21.47 37.21
N TRP A 387 14.25 20.94 36.61
CA TRP A 387 13.34 21.68 35.72
C TRP A 387 12.07 22.22 36.42
N ALA A 388 11.92 22.00 37.72
CA ALA A 388 10.76 22.47 38.49
C ALA A 388 10.74 24.00 38.66
N PRO A 389 9.57 24.62 38.92
CA PRO A 389 8.24 24.01 39.04
C PRO A 389 7.51 23.80 37.70
N ASP A 390 7.99 24.39 36.61
CA ASP A 390 7.30 24.44 35.31
C ASP A 390 7.94 23.55 34.24
N ASN A 391 8.29 22.33 34.63
CA ASN A 391 9.02 21.36 33.82
C ASN A 391 8.31 20.93 32.52
N ARG A 392 6.99 21.10 32.42
CA ARG A 392 6.21 20.79 31.20
C ARG A 392 5.95 22.00 30.32
N SER A 393 6.18 23.22 30.83
CA SER A 393 5.92 24.46 30.09
C SER A 393 7.05 24.74 29.08
N TYR A 394 6.68 25.19 27.88
CA TYR A 394 7.63 25.67 26.88
C TYR A 394 8.15 27.07 27.27
N ARG A 395 9.32 27.13 27.92
CA ARG A 395 9.94 28.39 28.39
C ARG A 395 11.41 28.47 27.96
N PRO A 396 11.70 28.79 26.69
CA PRO A 396 13.07 28.90 26.19
C PRO A 396 13.97 29.85 26.99
N SER A 397 13.43 30.96 27.50
CA SER A 397 14.17 31.96 28.28
C SER A 397 14.94 31.38 29.49
N ARG A 398 14.57 30.19 30.00
CA ARG A 398 15.30 29.51 31.08
C ARG A 398 16.77 29.23 30.75
N PHE A 399 17.08 29.00 29.47
CA PHE A 399 18.45 28.69 29.06
C PHE A 399 19.39 29.89 29.10
N ALA A 400 18.88 31.13 29.17
CA ALA A 400 19.70 32.32 29.29
C ALA A 400 20.49 32.38 30.61
N THR A 401 19.95 31.77 31.68
CA THR A 401 20.56 31.82 33.03
C THR A 401 21.28 30.52 33.41
N ILE A 402 21.02 29.40 32.72
CA ILE A 402 21.56 28.09 33.08
C ILE A 402 22.96 27.90 32.49
N LYS A 403 23.93 27.52 33.33
CA LYS A 403 25.29 27.24 32.86
C LYS A 403 25.38 25.88 32.18
N GLN A 404 26.21 25.77 31.15
CA GLN A 404 26.44 24.52 30.41
C GLN A 404 26.89 23.34 31.31
N SER A 405 27.65 23.61 32.37
CA SER A 405 28.08 22.61 33.34
C SER A 405 26.90 21.97 34.10
N GLN A 406 25.85 22.75 34.36
CA GLN A 406 24.64 22.26 35.02
C GLN A 406 23.80 21.38 34.09
N LEU A 407 23.85 21.59 32.78
CA LEU A 407 23.09 20.80 31.79
C LEU A 407 23.68 19.42 31.53
N ARG A 408 24.96 19.18 31.87
CA ARG A 408 25.73 17.99 31.44
C ARG A 408 25.03 16.65 31.69
N TYR A 409 24.34 16.52 32.83
CA TYR A 409 23.58 15.32 33.21
C TYR A 409 22.10 15.59 33.46
N ASN A 410 21.69 16.87 33.43
CA ASN A 410 20.29 17.26 33.61
C ASN A 410 19.55 17.44 32.28
N LEU A 411 20.24 17.33 31.13
CA LEU A 411 19.66 17.43 29.80
C LEU A 411 20.23 16.36 28.86
N ALA A 412 19.36 15.49 28.36
CA ALA A 412 19.60 14.53 27.30
C ALA A 412 19.23 15.15 25.94
N THR A 413 20.19 15.24 25.02
CA THR A 413 19.94 15.66 23.62
C THR A 413 20.55 14.62 22.67
N TYR A 414 21.73 14.88 22.13
CA TYR A 414 22.43 14.03 21.16
C TYR A 414 23.32 12.95 21.81
N GLY A 415 22.90 12.45 22.98
CA GLY A 415 23.62 11.44 23.78
C GLY A 415 24.64 12.01 24.78
N TYR A 416 25.43 11.11 25.36
CA TYR A 416 26.37 11.40 26.46
C TYR A 416 27.81 10.95 26.14
N GLY A 417 28.76 11.47 26.90
CA GLY A 417 30.16 11.05 26.84
C GLY A 417 30.84 11.25 25.48
N PRO A 418 31.89 10.48 25.17
CA PRO A 418 32.62 10.56 23.89
C PRO A 418 31.89 9.88 22.73
N ARG A 419 30.81 9.14 23.00
CA ARG A 419 29.98 8.46 22.00
C ARG A 419 28.80 9.33 21.52
N LYS A 420 28.81 10.64 21.79
CA LYS A 420 27.82 11.60 21.28
C LYS A 420 27.71 11.57 19.76
N CYS A 421 26.51 11.90 19.28
CA CYS A 421 26.20 11.97 17.86
C CYS A 421 27.26 12.78 17.11
N LEU A 422 27.74 12.22 16.00
CA LEU A 422 28.69 12.87 15.12
C LEU A 422 28.09 14.14 14.48
N GLY A 423 26.82 14.08 14.08
CA GLY A 423 26.12 15.14 13.35
C GLY A 423 25.57 16.31 14.17
N GLN A 424 25.76 16.35 15.50
CA GLN A 424 25.09 17.33 16.38
C GLN A 424 25.26 18.80 15.92
N HIS A 425 26.46 19.17 15.45
CA HIS A 425 26.76 20.55 15.07
C HIS A 425 26.10 20.97 13.76
N ILE A 426 25.79 20.00 12.90
CA ILE A 426 25.13 20.21 11.62
C ILE A 426 23.62 20.19 11.83
N ALA A 427 23.11 19.22 12.60
CA ALA A 427 21.68 19.11 12.94
C ALA A 427 21.14 20.41 13.55
N ASP A 428 21.85 20.99 14.54
CA ASP A 428 21.48 22.27 15.14
C ASP A 428 21.34 23.39 14.09
N LYS A 429 22.23 23.41 13.09
CA LYS A 429 22.23 24.45 12.05
C LYS A 429 21.10 24.23 11.04
N ILE A 430 20.87 22.99 10.61
CA ILE A 430 19.73 22.64 9.75
C ILE A 430 18.42 23.07 10.42
N ILE A 431 18.19 22.67 11.68
CA ILE A 431 16.96 22.99 12.41
C ILE A 431 16.79 24.50 12.56
N LYS A 432 17.84 25.20 13.01
CA LYS A 432 17.80 26.65 13.20
C LYS A 432 17.61 27.42 11.90
N SER A 433 18.22 26.99 10.80
CA SER A 433 18.03 27.64 9.50
C SER A 433 16.58 27.52 9.03
N VAL A 434 15.97 26.34 9.13
CA VAL A 434 14.55 26.15 8.77
C VAL A 434 13.65 27.01 9.67
N VAL A 435 13.86 26.98 10.99
CA VAL A 435 13.08 27.80 11.94
C VAL A 435 13.25 29.29 11.67
N TYR A 436 14.48 29.75 11.43
CA TYR A 436 14.78 31.15 11.10
C TYR A 436 14.03 31.62 9.85
N HIS A 437 14.11 30.85 8.75
CA HIS A 437 13.46 31.24 7.49
C HIS A 437 11.94 31.10 7.56
N LEU A 438 11.43 30.10 8.28
CA LEU A 438 9.98 29.91 8.43
C LEU A 438 9.35 31.05 9.23
N PHE A 439 9.87 31.33 10.43
CA PHE A 439 9.29 32.35 11.31
C PHE A 439 9.68 33.79 10.93
N SER A 440 10.65 34.00 10.03
CA SER A 440 10.87 35.33 9.43
C SER A 440 9.84 35.68 8.33
N ARG A 441 9.12 34.68 7.82
CA ARG A 441 8.18 34.83 6.71
C ARG A 441 6.73 34.62 7.11
N TYR A 442 6.49 33.66 8.00
CA TYR A 442 5.15 33.21 8.34
C TYR A 442 4.89 33.36 9.83
N LYS A 443 3.65 33.72 10.16
CA LYS A 443 3.08 33.51 11.49
C LYS A 443 2.46 32.11 11.49
N VAL A 444 2.91 31.24 12.38
CA VAL A 444 2.52 29.83 12.40
C VAL A 444 1.63 29.57 13.62
N SER A 445 0.51 28.88 13.43
CA SER A 445 -0.39 28.46 14.50
C SER A 445 -0.83 27.01 14.31
N LEU A 446 -1.38 26.40 15.36
CA LEU A 446 -1.97 25.06 15.29
C LEU A 446 -3.46 25.14 14.96
N GLU A 447 -3.99 24.18 14.20
CA GLU A 447 -5.43 24.13 13.90
C GLU A 447 -6.27 23.94 15.18
N PRO A 448 -7.44 24.63 15.32
CA PRO A 448 -8.25 24.67 16.56
C PRO A 448 -8.79 23.33 17.12
N MET A 449 -8.54 22.19 16.48
CA MET A 449 -9.00 20.87 16.93
C MET A 449 -7.95 20.05 17.70
N GLN A 450 -6.73 20.55 17.88
CA GLN A 450 -5.61 19.76 18.45
C GLN A 450 -5.36 19.99 19.95
N ALA A 451 -6.20 20.76 20.64
CA ALA A 451 -6.03 21.13 22.05
C ALA A 451 -6.91 20.31 23.03
N LEU A 452 -7.40 19.13 22.66
CA LEU A 452 -8.01 18.20 23.61
C LEU A 452 -6.94 17.22 24.13
N ASP A 453 -6.54 17.45 25.37
CA ASP A 453 -5.65 16.62 26.21
C ASP A 453 -4.19 16.44 25.76
N GLY A 454 -3.54 17.51 25.26
CA GLY A 454 -2.08 17.68 25.36
C GLY A 454 -1.17 16.64 24.70
N GLU A 455 -1.69 15.70 23.92
CA GLU A 455 -0.91 14.66 23.25
C GLU A 455 -1.37 14.45 21.80
N PHE A 456 -0.45 14.71 20.88
CA PHE A 456 -0.60 14.31 19.50
C PHE A 456 -0.27 12.81 19.35
N LYS A 457 -0.93 12.12 18.41
CA LYS A 457 -0.65 10.70 18.17
C LYS A 457 0.67 10.51 17.42
N VAL A 458 1.19 9.28 17.40
CA VAL A 458 2.56 8.99 16.96
C VAL A 458 2.57 7.98 15.80
N ASP A 459 3.45 8.21 14.81
CA ASP A 459 3.65 7.34 13.66
C ASP A 459 4.21 5.99 14.11
N LYS A 460 3.46 4.92 13.83
CA LYS A 460 3.80 3.55 14.22
C LYS A 460 4.87 2.92 13.33
N THR A 461 5.30 3.59 12.27
CA THR A 461 6.31 3.11 11.32
C THR A 461 7.69 3.75 11.52
N SER A 462 7.78 4.83 12.30
CA SER A 462 9.02 5.55 12.57
C SER A 462 9.78 5.01 13.79
N TRP A 463 11.10 5.17 13.77
CA TRP A 463 11.99 4.87 14.91
C TRP A 463 11.85 5.88 16.06
N VAL A 464 11.45 7.11 15.76
CA VAL A 464 11.19 8.18 16.74
C VAL A 464 9.71 8.45 16.76
N GLY A 465 9.16 8.94 17.88
CA GLY A 465 7.74 9.23 17.96
C GLY A 465 7.33 10.44 17.10
N LEU A 466 7.30 10.30 15.78
CA LEU A 466 6.85 11.34 14.85
C LEU A 466 5.39 11.63 15.13
N THR A 467 5.10 12.89 15.45
CA THR A 467 3.76 13.33 15.75
C THR A 467 2.92 13.33 14.47
N ILE A 468 1.91 12.46 14.43
CA ILE A 468 0.85 12.44 13.43
C ILE A 468 -0.49 12.74 14.10
N THR A 469 -1.26 13.60 13.48
CA THR A 469 -2.62 13.89 13.91
C THR A 469 -3.53 12.82 13.29
N GLU A 470 -3.98 11.80 14.05
CA GLU A 470 -5.01 10.86 13.55
C GLU A 470 -6.32 11.59 13.21
N SER A 471 -6.52 12.80 13.73
CA SER A 471 -7.62 13.65 13.27
C SER A 471 -7.50 13.97 11.79
N MET A 472 -6.36 13.75 11.11
CA MET A 472 -6.18 13.98 9.67
C MET A 472 -6.46 12.79 8.78
N ALA A 473 -6.58 11.54 9.23
CA ALA A 473 -7.25 10.57 8.34
C ALA A 473 -8.73 10.99 8.20
N GLN A 474 -9.38 11.28 9.33
CA GLN A 474 -10.76 11.80 9.33
C GLN A 474 -10.90 13.25 8.83
N MET A 475 -9.92 14.14 9.05
CA MET A 475 -9.93 15.53 8.56
C MET A 475 -9.44 15.64 7.13
N ASP A 476 -8.43 14.88 6.65
CA ASP A 476 -8.09 14.81 5.20
C ASP A 476 -9.29 14.25 4.44
N ASP A 477 -9.96 13.22 4.96
CA ASP A 477 -11.19 12.71 4.36
C ASP A 477 -12.32 13.77 4.34
N ASN A 478 -12.59 14.46 5.47
CA ASN A 478 -13.59 15.55 5.50
C ASN A 478 -13.22 16.74 4.59
N CYS A 479 -11.94 17.05 4.49
CA CYS A 479 -11.36 18.10 3.65
C CYS A 479 -11.52 17.72 2.17
N ILE A 480 -11.26 16.45 1.80
CA ILE A 480 -11.57 15.86 0.49
C ILE A 480 -13.08 15.98 0.21
N LYS A 481 -13.92 15.63 1.19
CA LYS A 481 -15.37 15.72 1.09
C LYS A 481 -15.85 17.14 0.83
N GLU A 482 -15.38 18.13 1.58
CA GLU A 482 -15.74 19.54 1.39
C GLU A 482 -15.25 20.09 0.04
N ALA A 483 -14.00 19.78 -0.34
CA ALA A 483 -13.44 20.21 -1.63
C ALA A 483 -14.21 19.60 -2.82
N LEU A 484 -14.61 18.33 -2.73
CA LEU A 484 -15.43 17.71 -3.77
C LEU A 484 -16.85 18.28 -3.75
N LEU A 485 -17.53 18.35 -2.60
CA LEU A 485 -18.89 18.89 -2.51
C LEU A 485 -19.01 20.35 -3.00
N SER A 486 -17.95 21.16 -2.89
CA SER A 486 -17.94 22.52 -3.43
C SER A 486 -17.85 22.61 -4.96
N ARG A 487 -17.42 21.53 -5.63
CA ARG A 487 -17.32 21.43 -7.10
C ARG A 487 -18.47 20.65 -7.74
N LEU A 488 -19.08 19.75 -6.96
CA LEU A 488 -20.12 18.84 -7.44
C LEU A 488 -21.52 19.45 -7.32
N SER A 489 -22.44 18.90 -8.09
CA SER A 489 -23.86 19.24 -8.05
C SER A 489 -24.46 18.94 -6.67
N SER A 490 -25.46 19.72 -6.23
CA SER A 490 -26.08 19.57 -4.90
C SER A 490 -26.75 18.21 -4.64
N SER A 491 -27.07 17.47 -5.70
CA SER A 491 -27.65 16.11 -5.63
C SER A 491 -26.59 15.00 -5.60
N SER A 492 -25.31 15.33 -5.81
CA SER A 492 -24.20 14.40 -5.65
C SER A 492 -23.85 14.19 -4.18
N ALA A 493 -23.28 13.02 -3.88
CA ALA A 493 -22.87 12.67 -2.52
C ALA A 493 -21.38 12.31 -2.48
N VAL A 494 -20.71 12.77 -1.43
CA VAL A 494 -19.35 12.34 -1.09
C VAL A 494 -19.39 11.75 0.31
N VAL A 495 -19.07 10.47 0.41
CA VAL A 495 -19.13 9.70 1.65
C VAL A 495 -17.72 9.39 2.12
N VAL A 496 -17.46 9.63 3.39
CA VAL A 496 -16.16 9.41 4.05
C VAL A 496 -16.31 8.55 5.30
N GLN A 497 -15.19 8.13 5.91
CA GLN A 497 -15.20 7.19 7.04
C GLN A 497 -16.05 7.65 8.25
N ALA A 498 -16.17 8.95 8.47
CA ALA A 498 -16.95 9.53 9.55
C ALA A 498 -18.47 9.48 9.32
N ASP A 499 -18.92 9.26 8.09
CA ASP A 499 -20.35 9.28 7.75
C ASP A 499 -21.05 7.98 8.13
N SER A 500 -22.30 8.08 8.56
CA SER A 500 -23.16 6.92 8.86
C SER A 500 -23.36 5.98 7.66
N GLY A 501 -23.32 6.54 6.45
CA GLY A 501 -23.41 5.80 5.18
C GLY A 501 -22.13 5.06 4.76
N TRP A 502 -21.00 5.23 5.46
CA TRP A 502 -19.69 4.72 5.03
C TRP A 502 -19.66 3.21 4.75
N LYS A 503 -20.24 2.41 5.65
CA LYS A 503 -20.30 0.95 5.49
C LYS A 503 -21.03 0.54 4.21
N ASN A 504 -22.08 1.28 3.84
CA ASN A 504 -22.83 1.01 2.62
C ASN A 504 -22.07 1.50 1.38
N ALA A 505 -21.41 2.65 1.46
CA ALA A 505 -20.58 3.18 0.37
C ALA A 505 -19.42 2.22 0.01
N LEU A 506 -18.84 1.55 1.00
CA LEU A 506 -17.78 0.54 0.80
C LEU A 506 -18.28 -0.82 0.30
N LYS A 507 -19.58 -1.04 0.15
CA LYS A 507 -20.14 -2.34 -0.25
C LYS A 507 -19.58 -2.75 -1.63
N ARG A 508 -19.01 -3.94 -1.68
CA ARG A 508 -18.43 -4.55 -2.89
C ARG A 508 -18.92 -5.98 -3.03
N TRP A 509 -18.89 -6.51 -4.24
CA TRP A 509 -19.35 -7.89 -4.51
C TRP A 509 -18.55 -8.93 -3.69
N THR A 510 -17.26 -8.65 -3.47
CA THR A 510 -16.34 -9.51 -2.73
C THR A 510 -15.52 -8.72 -1.72
N GLY A 511 -15.30 -9.29 -0.54
CA GLY A 511 -14.33 -8.79 0.44
C GLY A 511 -12.85 -9.08 0.09
N TYR A 512 -12.59 -9.86 -0.97
CA TYR A 512 -11.24 -10.23 -1.38
C TYR A 512 -10.38 -9.00 -1.68
N ARG A 513 -9.21 -8.92 -1.01
CA ARG A 513 -8.26 -7.81 -1.13
C ARG A 513 -8.89 -6.41 -1.07
N GLY A 514 -9.91 -6.26 -0.22
CA GLY A 514 -10.54 -4.97 0.05
C GLY A 514 -9.54 -3.94 0.58
N GLN A 515 -9.58 -2.73 0.01
CA GLN A 515 -8.84 -1.57 0.50
C GLN A 515 -9.83 -0.50 0.98
N THR A 516 -9.39 0.36 1.90
CA THR A 516 -10.22 1.44 2.44
C THR A 516 -9.79 2.77 1.78
N PRO A 517 -10.62 3.38 0.91
CA PRO A 517 -10.34 4.67 0.29
C PRO A 517 -10.49 5.82 1.31
N ALA A 518 -10.08 7.03 0.93
CA ALA A 518 -10.37 8.26 1.66
C ALA A 518 -11.83 8.73 1.46
N ALA A 519 -12.35 8.61 0.24
CA ALA A 519 -13.71 9.01 -0.08
C ALA A 519 -14.36 8.12 -1.15
N VAL A 520 -15.68 8.01 -1.11
CA VAL A 520 -16.52 7.45 -2.16
C VAL A 520 -17.41 8.57 -2.70
N VAL A 521 -17.31 8.84 -4.01
CA VAL A 521 -18.08 9.88 -4.70
C VAL A 521 -19.17 9.23 -5.52
N HIS A 522 -20.41 9.69 -5.34
CA HIS A 522 -21.58 9.30 -6.11
C HIS A 522 -22.00 10.46 -7.03
N PRO A 523 -21.44 10.57 -8.24
CA PRO A 523 -21.83 11.58 -9.21
C PRO A 523 -23.24 11.30 -9.73
N VAL A 524 -23.97 12.36 -10.11
CA VAL A 524 -25.30 12.23 -10.74
C VAL A 524 -25.32 12.68 -12.20
N ASN A 525 -24.23 13.24 -12.72
CA ASN A 525 -24.11 13.70 -14.10
C ASN A 525 -22.64 13.73 -14.57
N ASP A 526 -22.44 13.99 -15.86
CA ASP A 526 -21.13 14.09 -16.50
C ASP A 526 -20.21 15.14 -15.88
N ASN A 527 -20.74 16.29 -15.46
CA ASN A 527 -19.92 17.35 -14.87
C ASN A 527 -19.35 16.92 -13.53
N ASP A 528 -20.13 16.22 -12.71
CA ASP A 528 -19.67 15.67 -11.44
C ASP A 528 -18.55 14.63 -11.64
N VAL A 529 -18.63 13.83 -12.70
CA VAL A 529 -17.55 12.91 -13.11
C VAL A 529 -16.30 13.68 -13.51
N ILE A 530 -16.43 14.71 -14.36
CA ILE A 530 -15.31 15.57 -14.78
C ILE A 530 -14.64 16.20 -13.56
N GLU A 531 -15.40 16.82 -12.67
CA GLU A 531 -14.88 17.53 -11.49
C GLU A 531 -14.22 16.58 -10.50
N THR A 532 -14.76 15.38 -10.31
CA THR A 532 -14.13 14.37 -9.45
C THR A 532 -12.78 13.92 -10.01
N ILE A 533 -12.69 13.68 -11.33
CA ILE A 533 -11.44 13.30 -11.99
C ILE A 533 -10.44 14.46 -11.94
N SER A 534 -10.87 15.69 -12.29
CA SER A 534 -10.04 16.90 -12.22
C SER A 534 -9.49 17.11 -10.81
N TYR A 535 -10.33 16.99 -9.77
CA TYR A 535 -9.88 17.06 -8.38
C TYR A 535 -8.82 16.00 -8.07
N ALA A 536 -9.05 14.73 -8.45
CA ALA A 536 -8.10 13.65 -8.19
C ALA A 536 -6.75 13.91 -8.89
N VAL A 537 -6.75 14.45 -10.10
CA VAL A 537 -5.53 14.81 -10.85
C VAL A 537 -4.80 15.99 -10.20
N GLU A 538 -5.50 17.08 -9.89
CA GLU A 538 -4.94 18.27 -9.26
C GLU A 538 -4.33 17.96 -7.89
N SER A 539 -5.03 17.17 -7.08
CA SER A 539 -4.61 16.75 -5.75
C SER A 539 -3.67 15.54 -5.73
N ARG A 540 -3.35 14.98 -6.92
CA ARG A 540 -2.50 13.78 -7.11
C ARG A 540 -2.98 12.57 -6.29
N LYS A 541 -4.28 12.44 -6.11
CA LYS A 541 -4.90 11.31 -5.39
C LYS A 541 -5.25 10.21 -6.41
N PRO A 542 -4.87 8.95 -6.18
CA PRO A 542 -5.27 7.86 -7.07
C PRO A 542 -6.79 7.66 -6.98
N PHE A 543 -7.44 7.33 -8.10
CA PHE A 543 -8.86 6.96 -8.06
C PHE A 543 -9.14 5.68 -8.84
N VAL A 544 -10.25 5.04 -8.49
CA VAL A 544 -10.79 3.87 -9.19
C VAL A 544 -12.25 4.12 -9.51
N VAL A 545 -12.72 3.55 -10.62
CA VAL A 545 -14.12 3.64 -11.05
C VAL A 545 -14.87 2.41 -10.59
N ARG A 546 -16.10 2.61 -10.11
CA ARG A 546 -17.05 1.55 -9.78
C ARG A 546 -18.33 1.74 -10.59
N GLY A 547 -18.63 0.76 -11.45
CA GLY A 547 -19.97 0.54 -11.98
C GLY A 547 -20.73 -0.40 -11.04
N GLY A 548 -21.02 -1.63 -11.47
CA GLY A 548 -21.63 -2.66 -10.60
C GLY A 548 -20.70 -3.29 -9.53
N GLY A 549 -19.50 -2.78 -9.24
CA GLY A 549 -18.69 -3.27 -8.10
C GLY A 549 -18.25 -4.75 -8.08
N HIS A 550 -18.32 -5.46 -9.22
CA HIS A 550 -18.06 -6.90 -9.35
C HIS A 550 -16.60 -7.30 -9.61
N SER A 551 -15.67 -6.35 -9.56
CA SER A 551 -14.28 -6.63 -9.91
C SER A 551 -13.52 -7.36 -8.79
N ASN A 552 -12.65 -8.30 -9.17
CA ASN A 552 -11.84 -9.11 -8.26
C ASN A 552 -10.59 -8.37 -7.76
N GLY A 553 -10.80 -7.26 -7.04
CA GLY A 553 -9.73 -6.45 -6.43
C GLY A 553 -9.32 -5.18 -7.18
N PHE A 554 -10.00 -4.80 -8.27
CA PHE A 554 -9.64 -3.63 -9.10
C PHE A 554 -10.51 -2.38 -8.84
N SER A 555 -11.62 -2.52 -8.12
CA SER A 555 -12.60 -1.46 -7.82
C SER A 555 -12.39 -0.87 -6.43
N THR A 556 -11.15 -0.89 -5.95
CA THR A 556 -10.77 -0.48 -4.60
C THR A 556 -9.42 0.22 -4.63
N THR A 557 -9.23 1.17 -3.73
CA THR A 557 -7.97 1.88 -3.54
C THR A 557 -7.78 2.14 -2.04
N SER A 558 -6.55 2.34 -1.59
CA SER A 558 -6.23 2.73 -0.21
C SER A 558 -6.20 4.24 -0.07
N SER A 559 -6.48 4.76 1.13
CA SER A 559 -6.25 6.17 1.45
C SER A 559 -4.83 6.59 1.05
N PRO A 560 -4.65 7.76 0.40
CA PRO A 560 -5.66 8.82 0.25
C PRO A 560 -6.48 8.75 -1.06
N GLY A 561 -6.68 7.56 -1.65
CA GLY A 561 -7.38 7.39 -2.91
C GLY A 561 -8.91 7.51 -2.86
N ILE A 562 -9.53 7.74 -4.02
CA ILE A 562 -10.97 8.00 -4.19
C ILE A 562 -11.65 6.87 -4.98
N VAL A 563 -12.87 6.49 -4.60
CA VAL A 563 -13.73 5.64 -5.43
C VAL A 563 -14.78 6.52 -6.11
N LEU A 564 -14.76 6.57 -7.44
CA LEU A 564 -15.80 7.19 -8.26
C LEU A 564 -16.87 6.14 -8.57
N ASP A 565 -18.00 6.19 -7.86
CA ASP A 565 -19.07 5.20 -7.93
C ASP A 565 -20.26 5.68 -8.75
N LEU A 566 -20.36 5.18 -9.99
CA LEU A 566 -21.38 5.56 -10.95
C LEU A 566 -22.78 4.99 -10.64
N SER A 567 -22.99 4.35 -9.49
CA SER A 567 -24.25 3.70 -9.13
C SER A 567 -25.49 4.60 -9.12
N GLN A 568 -25.33 5.92 -9.08
CA GLN A 568 -26.42 6.91 -9.24
C GLN A 568 -26.66 7.34 -10.70
N MET A 569 -25.76 7.00 -11.62
CA MET A 569 -25.93 7.14 -13.06
C MET A 569 -26.32 5.77 -13.65
N ARG A 570 -27.56 5.35 -13.37
CA ARG A 570 -28.06 3.98 -13.58
C ARG A 570 -29.19 3.86 -14.61
N ASP A 571 -29.52 4.94 -15.30
CA ASP A 571 -30.66 4.95 -16.22
C ASP A 571 -30.41 4.09 -17.47
N VAL A 572 -31.49 3.49 -17.96
CA VAL A 572 -31.55 2.76 -19.23
C VAL A 572 -32.78 3.20 -20.00
N SER A 573 -32.59 3.70 -21.22
CA SER A 573 -33.69 4.09 -22.11
C SER A 573 -33.60 3.36 -23.45
N ILE A 574 -34.74 2.92 -23.98
CA ILE A 574 -34.84 2.22 -25.27
C ILE A 574 -35.37 3.17 -26.34
N ASP A 575 -34.65 3.29 -27.45
CA ASP A 575 -35.14 3.89 -28.69
C ASP A 575 -35.56 2.75 -29.62
N ILE A 576 -36.87 2.47 -29.67
CA ILE A 576 -37.47 1.35 -30.41
C ILE A 576 -37.27 1.53 -31.92
N GLU A 577 -37.39 2.78 -32.42
CA GLU A 577 -37.26 3.08 -33.84
C GLU A 577 -35.82 2.82 -34.32
N LYS A 578 -34.83 3.28 -33.56
CA LYS A 578 -33.41 3.04 -33.87
C LYS A 578 -32.91 1.68 -33.43
N LYS A 579 -33.70 0.93 -32.66
CA LYS A 579 -33.33 -0.36 -32.05
C LYS A 579 -32.04 -0.27 -31.25
N VAL A 580 -31.95 0.74 -30.38
CA VAL A 580 -30.83 0.91 -29.47
C VAL A 580 -31.27 1.10 -28.03
N ALA A 581 -30.43 0.68 -27.10
CA ALA A 581 -30.52 0.98 -25.68
C ALA A 581 -29.41 1.95 -25.29
N ILE A 582 -29.76 3.07 -24.69
CA ILE A 582 -28.82 4.02 -24.09
C ILE A 582 -28.71 3.67 -22.60
N VAL A 583 -27.51 3.32 -22.17
CA VAL A 583 -27.24 2.70 -20.87
C VAL A 583 -26.17 3.52 -20.14
N GLN A 584 -26.49 4.06 -18.97
CA GLN A 584 -25.50 4.77 -18.15
C GLN A 584 -24.50 3.83 -17.47
N GLY A 585 -23.33 4.35 -17.12
CA GLY A 585 -22.17 3.58 -16.64
C GLY A 585 -22.39 2.79 -15.33
N GLY A 586 -23.37 3.19 -14.53
CA GLY A 586 -23.79 2.50 -13.30
C GLY A 586 -24.83 1.40 -13.51
N ALA A 587 -25.49 1.33 -14.67
CA ALA A 587 -26.54 0.36 -14.95
C ALA A 587 -26.02 -1.08 -14.88
N THR A 588 -26.83 -1.97 -14.28
CA THR A 588 -26.50 -3.39 -14.18
C THR A 588 -27.10 -4.19 -15.32
N MET A 589 -26.63 -5.43 -15.51
CA MET A 589 -27.19 -6.36 -16.49
C MET A 589 -28.70 -6.52 -16.33
N GLY A 590 -29.19 -6.59 -15.10
CA GLY A 590 -30.62 -6.72 -14.80
C GLY A 590 -31.43 -5.50 -15.23
N ASP A 591 -30.87 -4.29 -15.16
CA ASP A 591 -31.55 -3.07 -15.63
C ASP A 591 -31.70 -3.09 -17.14
N GLY A 592 -30.63 -3.40 -17.86
CA GLY A 592 -30.66 -3.57 -19.31
C GLY A 592 -31.63 -4.65 -19.75
N LEU A 593 -31.60 -5.82 -19.08
CA LEU A 593 -32.46 -6.95 -19.38
C LEU A 593 -33.94 -6.59 -19.21
N ARG A 594 -34.31 -5.94 -18.09
CA ARG A 594 -35.69 -5.52 -17.83
C ARG A 594 -36.16 -4.45 -18.82
N ALA A 595 -35.33 -3.46 -19.11
CA ALA A 595 -35.66 -2.39 -20.05
C ALA A 595 -35.90 -2.94 -21.46
N ALA A 596 -35.00 -3.77 -21.98
CA ALA A 596 -35.17 -4.39 -23.29
C ALA A 596 -36.40 -5.30 -23.33
N ALA A 597 -36.58 -6.16 -22.31
CA ALA A 597 -37.69 -7.09 -22.26
C ALA A 597 -39.06 -6.40 -22.21
N SER A 598 -39.16 -5.24 -21.55
CA SER A 598 -40.41 -4.47 -21.48
C SER A 598 -40.91 -4.00 -22.84
N GLU A 599 -40.03 -3.92 -23.83
CA GLU A 599 -40.32 -3.55 -25.21
C GLU A 599 -40.30 -4.75 -26.18
N GLY A 600 -40.26 -5.99 -25.67
CA GLY A 600 -40.16 -7.20 -26.50
C GLY A 600 -38.82 -7.33 -27.23
N LEU A 601 -37.77 -6.75 -26.66
CA LEU A 601 -36.42 -6.73 -27.20
C LEU A 601 -35.44 -7.47 -26.28
N ALA A 602 -34.30 -7.85 -26.83
CA ALA A 602 -33.16 -8.40 -26.15
C ALA A 602 -31.94 -7.49 -26.28
N ILE A 603 -31.13 -7.46 -25.24
CA ILE A 603 -29.83 -6.79 -25.18
C ILE A 603 -28.77 -7.81 -24.79
N ALA A 604 -27.58 -7.72 -25.39
CA ALA A 604 -26.47 -8.60 -25.05
C ALA A 604 -25.94 -8.28 -23.64
N THR A 605 -26.08 -9.23 -22.71
CA THR A 605 -25.63 -9.12 -21.32
C THR A 605 -24.60 -10.21 -20.97
N GLY A 606 -23.98 -10.09 -19.80
CA GLY A 606 -23.33 -11.20 -19.10
C GLY A 606 -24.34 -12.14 -18.43
N THR A 607 -23.86 -13.03 -17.56
CA THR A 607 -24.66 -14.10 -16.91
C THR A 607 -25.15 -13.77 -15.49
N CYS A 608 -25.00 -12.52 -15.04
CA CYS A 608 -25.20 -12.11 -13.65
C CYS A 608 -25.87 -10.72 -13.56
N ASN A 609 -27.05 -10.63 -12.93
CA ASN A 609 -27.90 -9.42 -12.96
C ASN A 609 -27.33 -8.19 -12.24
N GLU A 610 -26.48 -8.38 -11.23
CA GLU A 610 -25.87 -7.30 -10.43
C GLU A 610 -24.57 -6.74 -11.04
N VAL A 611 -23.99 -7.43 -12.03
CA VAL A 611 -22.79 -6.96 -12.74
C VAL A 611 -23.11 -5.69 -13.52
N GLY A 612 -22.20 -4.72 -13.55
CA GLY A 612 -22.34 -3.53 -14.38
C GLY A 612 -22.31 -3.88 -15.87
N LEU A 613 -23.33 -3.47 -16.63
CA LEU A 613 -23.48 -3.80 -18.05
C LEU A 613 -22.34 -3.21 -18.88
N VAL A 614 -22.12 -1.90 -18.74
CA VAL A 614 -21.04 -1.17 -19.42
C VAL A 614 -19.68 -1.76 -19.04
N GLY A 615 -19.41 -1.91 -17.73
CA GLY A 615 -18.14 -2.43 -17.25
C GLY A 615 -17.77 -3.81 -17.80
N ALA A 616 -18.74 -4.73 -17.91
CA ALA A 616 -18.48 -6.03 -18.52
C ALA A 616 -18.24 -5.93 -20.03
N ALA A 617 -19.00 -5.09 -20.74
CA ALA A 617 -18.83 -4.88 -22.18
C ALA A 617 -17.45 -4.28 -22.51
N LEU A 618 -16.85 -3.46 -21.63
CA LEU A 618 -15.49 -2.92 -21.83
C LEU A 618 -14.42 -4.00 -21.95
N GLY A 619 -14.62 -5.16 -21.32
CA GLY A 619 -13.75 -6.32 -21.45
C GLY A 619 -14.21 -7.36 -22.47
N GLY A 620 -15.29 -7.07 -23.22
CA GLY A 620 -15.96 -7.99 -24.15
C GLY A 620 -17.39 -8.29 -23.73
N GLY A 621 -17.58 -8.81 -22.51
CA GLY A 621 -18.89 -9.26 -22.02
C GLY A 621 -19.31 -10.61 -22.62
N ILE A 622 -18.98 -11.69 -21.90
CA ILE A 622 -19.40 -13.06 -22.23
C ILE A 622 -20.75 -13.34 -21.57
N GLY A 623 -21.71 -13.84 -22.34
CA GLY A 623 -23.00 -14.23 -21.79
C GLY A 623 -23.89 -14.98 -22.77
N ARG A 624 -25.16 -15.10 -22.41
CA ARG A 624 -26.06 -16.10 -23.03
C ARG A 624 -26.45 -15.82 -24.46
N LEU A 625 -26.36 -14.58 -24.92
CA LEU A 625 -26.69 -14.19 -26.29
C LEU A 625 -25.48 -14.22 -27.25
N LEU A 626 -24.34 -14.73 -26.78
CA LEU A 626 -23.09 -14.74 -27.54
C LEU A 626 -23.21 -15.47 -28.89
N GLY A 627 -23.94 -16.59 -28.92
CA GLY A 627 -24.20 -17.36 -30.15
C GLY A 627 -25.15 -16.70 -31.15
N HIS A 628 -25.80 -15.59 -30.78
CA HIS A 628 -26.71 -14.82 -31.67
C HIS A 628 -26.09 -13.50 -32.11
N TYR A 629 -25.42 -12.79 -31.20
CA TYR A 629 -25.02 -11.39 -31.42
C TYR A 629 -23.54 -11.11 -31.14
N GLY A 630 -22.75 -12.14 -30.81
CA GLY A 630 -21.34 -11.96 -30.43
C GLY A 630 -21.18 -11.46 -28.99
N TYR A 631 -19.99 -10.93 -28.68
CA TYR A 631 -19.75 -10.34 -27.36
C TYR A 631 -20.65 -9.11 -27.15
N ALA A 632 -20.95 -8.76 -25.89
CA ALA A 632 -21.70 -7.52 -25.62
C ALA A 632 -21.01 -6.29 -26.25
N ALA A 633 -19.68 -6.26 -26.28
CA ALA A 633 -18.86 -5.28 -26.97
C ALA A 633 -19.14 -5.16 -28.47
N ASP A 634 -19.49 -6.25 -29.16
CA ASP A 634 -19.80 -6.27 -30.59
C ASP A 634 -21.14 -5.58 -30.91
N THR A 635 -22.00 -5.45 -29.90
CA THR A 635 -23.30 -4.79 -30.01
C THR A 635 -23.26 -3.29 -29.70
N VAL A 636 -22.15 -2.78 -29.16
CA VAL A 636 -22.00 -1.35 -28.85
C VAL A 636 -21.93 -0.53 -30.14
N VAL A 637 -22.68 0.57 -30.17
CA VAL A 637 -22.73 1.55 -31.26
C VAL A 637 -21.85 2.77 -30.96
N SER A 638 -21.94 3.31 -29.75
CA SER A 638 -21.16 4.47 -29.31
C SER A 638 -20.98 4.47 -27.79
N MET A 639 -20.00 5.22 -27.30
CA MET A 639 -19.76 5.45 -25.87
C MET A 639 -19.43 6.91 -25.60
N ARG A 640 -19.87 7.43 -24.45
CA ARG A 640 -19.43 8.71 -23.89
C ARG A 640 -18.44 8.46 -22.76
N VAL A 641 -17.28 9.10 -22.85
CA VAL A 641 -16.09 8.72 -22.10
C VAL A 641 -15.43 9.95 -21.53
N ALA A 642 -15.24 10.01 -20.21
CA ALA A 642 -14.39 11.00 -19.57
C ALA A 642 -12.92 10.59 -19.76
N VAL A 643 -12.16 11.44 -20.45
CA VAL A 643 -10.73 11.27 -20.72
C VAL A 643 -9.97 12.47 -20.17
N VAL A 644 -8.69 12.29 -19.84
CA VAL A 644 -7.84 13.37 -19.34
C VAL A 644 -6.73 13.64 -20.33
N GLY A 645 -6.67 14.89 -20.80
CA GLY A 645 -5.61 15.33 -21.71
C GLY A 645 -4.28 15.58 -20.99
N SER A 646 -3.24 15.93 -21.76
CA SER A 646 -1.94 16.32 -21.22
C SER A 646 -1.98 17.56 -20.31
N SER A 647 -3.02 18.38 -20.43
CA SER A 647 -3.26 19.54 -19.55
C SER A 647 -3.76 19.16 -18.15
N GLY A 648 -4.08 17.88 -17.90
CA GLY A 648 -4.64 17.41 -16.63
C GLY A 648 -6.14 17.65 -16.45
N ARG A 649 -6.81 18.32 -17.41
CA ARG A 649 -8.26 18.52 -17.36
C ARG A 649 -9.02 17.33 -17.94
N ALA A 650 -10.06 16.89 -17.23
CA ALA A 650 -11.02 15.91 -17.72
C ALA A 650 -12.03 16.54 -18.68
N ARG A 651 -12.49 15.76 -19.66
CA ARG A 651 -13.56 16.12 -20.59
C ARG A 651 -14.27 14.88 -21.11
N ILE A 652 -15.54 15.02 -21.47
CA ILE A 652 -16.29 13.96 -22.13
C ILE A 652 -16.02 14.00 -23.64
N VAL A 653 -15.79 12.81 -24.21
CA VAL A 653 -15.71 12.59 -25.65
C VAL A 653 -16.67 11.49 -26.07
N GLU A 654 -17.17 11.57 -27.29
CA GLU A 654 -17.86 10.45 -27.94
C GLU A 654 -16.83 9.53 -28.62
N ALA A 655 -17.05 8.23 -28.53
CA ALA A 655 -16.31 7.20 -29.23
C ALA A 655 -17.31 6.32 -30.00
N SER A 656 -17.23 6.33 -31.33
CA SER A 656 -18.04 5.55 -32.27
C SER A 656 -17.19 5.16 -33.49
N ARG A 657 -17.78 4.52 -34.51
CA ARG A 657 -17.04 4.23 -35.76
C ARG A 657 -16.66 5.50 -36.52
N GLU A 658 -17.43 6.57 -36.34
CA GLU A 658 -17.29 7.84 -37.05
C GLU A 658 -16.50 8.88 -36.23
N ILE A 659 -16.59 8.83 -34.89
CA ILE A 659 -16.00 9.82 -33.99
C ILE A 659 -15.03 9.12 -33.03
N ASN A 660 -13.76 9.54 -33.02
CA ASN A 660 -12.68 8.90 -32.24
C ASN A 660 -12.65 7.35 -32.37
N PRO A 661 -12.58 6.82 -33.61
CA PRO A 661 -12.70 5.38 -33.87
C PRO A 661 -11.60 4.53 -33.22
N ASP A 662 -10.44 5.13 -32.97
CA ASP A 662 -9.33 4.49 -32.29
C ASP A 662 -9.62 4.27 -30.80
N LEU A 663 -10.25 5.25 -30.13
CA LEU A 663 -10.75 5.09 -28.76
C LEU A 663 -11.89 4.08 -28.72
N PHE A 664 -12.81 4.13 -29.69
CA PHE A 664 -13.93 3.21 -29.79
C PHE A 664 -13.49 1.75 -29.98
N TRP A 665 -12.45 1.53 -30.78
CA TRP A 665 -11.79 0.24 -30.91
C TRP A 665 -11.22 -0.25 -29.57
N ALA A 666 -10.51 0.61 -28.84
CA ALA A 666 -9.85 0.27 -27.59
C ALA A 666 -10.82 -0.01 -26.43
N LEU A 667 -11.98 0.66 -26.42
CA LEU A 667 -13.01 0.49 -25.40
C LEU A 667 -13.74 -0.85 -25.50
N ARG A 668 -13.81 -1.43 -26.71
CA ARG A 668 -14.43 -2.73 -26.95
C ARG A 668 -13.39 -3.85 -26.77
N GLY A 669 -13.08 -4.18 -25.51
CA GLY A 669 -12.21 -5.30 -25.13
C GLY A 669 -11.14 -4.94 -24.11
N SER A 670 -10.62 -3.71 -24.13
CA SER A 670 -9.59 -3.21 -23.22
C SER A 670 -10.01 -1.92 -22.51
N GLY A 671 -11.32 -1.63 -22.46
CA GLY A 671 -11.83 -0.31 -22.13
C GLY A 671 -11.53 0.18 -20.73
N HIS A 672 -11.26 -0.74 -19.80
CA HIS A 672 -10.82 -0.44 -18.42
C HIS A 672 -9.57 0.43 -18.35
N LEU A 673 -8.81 0.57 -19.44
CA LEU A 673 -7.54 1.27 -19.48
C LEU A 673 -7.63 2.75 -19.92
N PHE A 674 -8.71 3.22 -20.55
CA PHE A 674 -8.63 4.47 -21.34
C PHE A 674 -9.39 5.66 -20.77
N GLY A 675 -10.39 5.43 -19.91
CA GLY A 675 -11.20 6.51 -19.36
C GLY A 675 -12.40 5.99 -18.58
N VAL A 676 -13.25 6.92 -18.14
CA VAL A 676 -14.48 6.61 -17.40
C VAL A 676 -15.65 6.64 -18.38
N VAL A 677 -16.20 5.48 -18.73
CA VAL A 677 -17.39 5.42 -19.61
C VAL A 677 -18.63 5.74 -18.77
N VAL A 678 -19.23 6.91 -19.05
CA VAL A 678 -20.42 7.41 -18.33
C VAL A 678 -21.72 6.92 -18.96
N GLU A 679 -21.70 6.57 -20.24
CA GLU A 679 -22.85 6.08 -21.01
C GLU A 679 -22.38 5.28 -22.23
N ALA A 680 -23.11 4.23 -22.60
CA ALA A 680 -22.89 3.45 -23.81
C ALA A 680 -24.22 3.15 -24.50
N THR A 681 -24.21 3.19 -25.83
CA THR A 681 -25.35 2.83 -26.67
C THR A 681 -25.16 1.43 -27.22
N PHE A 682 -26.10 0.52 -26.96
CA PHE A 682 -26.09 -0.86 -27.41
C PHE A 682 -27.17 -1.11 -28.46
N ARG A 683 -26.91 -1.94 -29.45
CA ARG A 683 -27.95 -2.51 -30.30
C ARG A 683 -28.85 -3.42 -29.49
N VAL A 684 -30.16 -3.34 -29.73
CA VAL A 684 -31.16 -4.26 -29.19
C VAL A 684 -31.89 -4.97 -30.31
N PHE A 685 -32.39 -6.16 -30.03
CA PHE A 685 -32.85 -7.11 -31.04
C PHE A 685 -34.25 -7.61 -30.68
N PRO A 686 -35.16 -7.81 -31.66
CA PRO A 686 -36.44 -8.46 -31.39
C PRO A 686 -36.27 -9.79 -30.68
N TRP A 687 -37.03 -10.01 -29.59
CA TRP A 687 -36.96 -11.24 -28.83
C TRP A 687 -38.34 -11.67 -28.34
N GLN A 688 -38.85 -12.78 -28.87
CA GLN A 688 -40.19 -13.29 -28.58
C GLN A 688 -40.21 -14.74 -28.10
N HIS A 689 -39.05 -15.30 -27.77
CA HIS A 689 -38.92 -16.72 -27.42
C HIS A 689 -38.76 -16.91 -25.90
N GLU A 690 -39.48 -17.88 -25.36
CA GLU A 690 -39.12 -18.47 -24.06
C GLU A 690 -37.81 -19.25 -24.20
N THR A 691 -36.99 -19.23 -23.16
CA THR A 691 -35.71 -19.96 -23.17
C THR A 691 -35.93 -21.35 -22.60
N TRP A 692 -35.52 -22.38 -23.35
CA TRP A 692 -35.52 -23.74 -22.82
C TRP A 692 -34.31 -23.93 -21.91
N HIS A 693 -34.51 -24.55 -20.75
CA HIS A 693 -33.47 -24.82 -19.76
C HIS A 693 -33.60 -26.23 -19.17
N SER A 694 -32.47 -26.90 -19.03
CA SER A 694 -32.36 -28.17 -18.32
C SER A 694 -31.18 -28.14 -17.35
N CYS A 695 -31.31 -28.84 -16.22
CA CYS A 695 -30.24 -29.08 -15.27
C CYS A 695 -30.18 -30.58 -14.98
N LEU A 696 -29.05 -31.21 -15.28
CA LEU A 696 -28.78 -32.62 -15.01
C LEU A 696 -27.77 -32.72 -13.87
N ALA A 697 -27.91 -33.74 -13.03
CA ALA A 697 -27.01 -33.98 -11.89
C ALA A 697 -26.36 -35.37 -12.01
N PHE A 698 -25.05 -35.40 -11.81
CA PHE A 698 -24.21 -36.58 -11.93
C PHE A 698 -23.35 -36.78 -10.69
N GLN A 699 -22.93 -38.03 -10.46
CA GLN A 699 -21.97 -38.33 -9.40
C GLN A 699 -20.57 -37.82 -9.79
N PRO A 700 -19.70 -37.52 -8.81
CA PRO A 700 -18.32 -37.12 -9.10
C PRO A 700 -17.55 -38.07 -10.03
N CYS A 701 -17.79 -39.38 -9.92
CA CYS A 701 -17.13 -40.39 -10.76
C CYS A 701 -17.52 -40.31 -12.26
N ASP A 702 -18.61 -39.63 -12.60
CA ASP A 702 -19.09 -39.50 -13.98
C ASP A 702 -18.54 -38.25 -14.69
N ALA A 703 -17.85 -37.35 -13.97
CA ALA A 703 -17.44 -36.04 -14.50
C ALA A 703 -16.61 -36.11 -15.78
N GLY A 704 -15.73 -37.10 -15.87
CA GLY A 704 -14.90 -37.34 -17.04
C GLY A 704 -15.70 -37.67 -18.30
N ARG A 705 -16.70 -38.55 -18.16
CA ARG A 705 -17.60 -38.95 -19.25
C ARG A 705 -18.51 -37.80 -19.67
N VAL A 706 -19.02 -37.03 -18.71
CA VAL A 706 -19.82 -35.84 -18.98
C VAL A 706 -18.99 -34.82 -19.76
N ALA A 707 -17.74 -34.58 -19.39
CA ALA A 707 -16.84 -33.67 -20.10
C ALA A 707 -16.57 -34.13 -21.53
N GLU A 708 -16.33 -35.42 -21.76
CA GLU A 708 -16.13 -35.96 -23.10
C GLU A 708 -17.38 -35.80 -23.98
N ALA A 709 -18.57 -36.04 -23.42
CA ALA A 709 -19.83 -35.83 -24.13
C ALA A 709 -20.04 -34.36 -24.48
N VAL A 710 -19.76 -33.44 -23.54
CA VAL A 710 -19.78 -31.99 -23.76
C VAL A 710 -18.84 -31.59 -24.90
N ASP A 711 -17.66 -32.20 -25.01
CA ASP A 711 -16.67 -31.87 -26.05
C ASP A 711 -17.01 -32.38 -27.45
N ARG A 712 -17.80 -33.46 -27.54
CA ARG A 712 -18.25 -34.02 -28.82
C ARG A 712 -19.40 -33.23 -29.45
N VAL A 713 -20.15 -32.45 -28.67
CA VAL A 713 -21.27 -31.66 -29.17
C VAL A 713 -20.78 -30.41 -29.90
N SER A 714 -21.31 -30.19 -31.10
CA SER A 714 -21.11 -28.95 -31.84
C SER A 714 -22.19 -27.93 -31.50
N TYR A 715 -21.85 -26.94 -30.66
CA TYR A 715 -22.78 -25.90 -30.23
C TYR A 715 -23.02 -24.87 -31.35
N ARG A 716 -24.28 -24.75 -31.81
CA ARG A 716 -24.69 -23.83 -32.90
C ARG A 716 -25.82 -22.91 -32.46
N GLY A 717 -25.80 -21.67 -32.95
CA GLY A 717 -26.85 -20.67 -32.69
C GLY A 717 -27.11 -20.48 -31.18
N GLY A 718 -28.37 -20.64 -30.77
CA GLY A 718 -28.78 -20.46 -29.37
C GLY A 718 -28.35 -21.53 -28.36
N MET A 719 -27.57 -22.54 -28.76
CA MET A 719 -27.09 -23.60 -27.86
C MET A 719 -25.97 -23.10 -26.95
N GLN A 720 -26.11 -23.38 -25.65
CA GLN A 720 -25.06 -23.13 -24.65
C GLN A 720 -25.21 -24.06 -23.45
N GLY A 721 -24.18 -24.13 -22.62
CA GLY A 721 -24.27 -24.82 -21.35
C GLY A 721 -23.17 -24.45 -20.38
N ARG A 722 -23.27 -25.08 -19.21
CA ARG A 722 -22.37 -24.87 -18.08
C ARG A 722 -22.21 -26.17 -17.30
N LEU A 723 -20.98 -26.62 -17.15
CA LEU A 723 -20.60 -27.69 -16.22
C LEU A 723 -20.17 -27.05 -14.90
N VAL A 724 -20.65 -27.58 -13.77
CA VAL A 724 -20.36 -27.01 -12.44
C VAL A 724 -19.93 -28.11 -11.47
N PHE A 725 -18.77 -27.92 -10.84
CA PHE A 725 -18.40 -28.65 -9.63
C PHE A 725 -18.85 -27.86 -8.41
N CYS A 726 -19.70 -28.46 -7.59
CA CYS A 726 -20.22 -27.84 -6.37
C CYS A 726 -20.53 -28.91 -5.31
N ALA A 727 -20.72 -28.47 -4.07
CA ALA A 727 -21.02 -29.34 -2.94
C ALA A 727 -22.28 -28.91 -2.18
N PRO A 728 -23.48 -28.91 -2.82
CA PRO A 728 -24.72 -28.62 -2.13
C PRO A 728 -24.91 -29.62 -0.98
N ASN A 729 -25.41 -29.12 0.16
CA ASN A 729 -25.58 -29.93 1.38
C ASN A 729 -24.32 -30.73 1.79
N LYS A 730 -23.13 -30.20 1.49
CA LYS A 730 -21.82 -30.80 1.79
C LYS A 730 -21.50 -32.10 1.03
N GLN A 731 -22.20 -32.37 -0.08
CA GLN A 731 -21.95 -33.54 -0.93
C GLN A 731 -21.47 -33.07 -2.31
N PRO A 732 -20.23 -33.40 -2.73
CA PRO A 732 -19.74 -33.05 -4.05
C PRO A 732 -20.59 -33.68 -5.15
N ILE A 733 -21.02 -32.88 -6.12
CA ILE A 733 -21.76 -33.32 -7.30
C ILE A 733 -21.26 -32.58 -8.54
N VAL A 734 -21.64 -33.10 -9.71
CA VAL A 734 -21.38 -32.48 -11.01
C VAL A 734 -22.72 -32.09 -11.62
N LEU A 735 -22.92 -30.80 -11.90
CA LEU A 735 -24.12 -30.30 -12.57
C LEU A 735 -23.82 -29.94 -14.01
N LEU A 736 -24.67 -30.39 -14.93
CA LEU A 736 -24.68 -29.95 -16.33
C LEU A 736 -25.96 -29.15 -16.57
N GLN A 737 -25.80 -27.85 -16.82
CA GLN A 737 -26.91 -26.94 -17.12
C GLN A 737 -26.87 -26.56 -18.59
N LEU A 738 -28.01 -26.62 -19.26
CA LEU A 738 -28.15 -26.42 -20.70
C LEU A 738 -29.22 -25.37 -20.96
N TRP A 739 -28.95 -24.46 -21.89
CA TRP A 739 -29.94 -23.49 -22.37
C TRP A 739 -30.02 -23.53 -23.89
N TYR A 740 -31.24 -23.44 -24.41
CA TYR A 740 -31.49 -23.19 -25.82
C TYR A 740 -32.30 -21.91 -25.98
N LEU A 741 -31.67 -20.91 -26.62
CA LEU A 741 -32.27 -19.62 -26.92
C LEU A 741 -32.76 -19.65 -28.38
N GLY A 742 -33.93 -20.24 -28.59
CA GLY A 742 -34.54 -20.45 -29.90
C GLY A 742 -35.93 -21.08 -29.72
N ASN A 743 -36.42 -21.81 -30.72
CA ASN A 743 -37.68 -22.56 -30.56
C ASN A 743 -37.51 -23.69 -29.53
N PRO A 744 -38.21 -23.67 -28.37
CA PRO A 744 -38.04 -24.67 -27.33
C PRO A 744 -38.32 -26.11 -27.78
N GLU A 745 -39.16 -26.31 -28.80
CA GLU A 745 -39.50 -27.63 -29.35
C GLU A 745 -38.29 -28.34 -29.97
N GLU A 746 -37.32 -27.59 -30.49
CA GLU A 746 -36.11 -28.15 -31.12
C GLU A 746 -35.00 -28.45 -30.10
N ALA A 747 -35.12 -27.96 -28.86
CA ALA A 747 -34.03 -27.98 -27.89
C ALA A 747 -33.63 -29.40 -27.49
N ALA A 748 -34.62 -30.28 -27.30
CA ALA A 748 -34.37 -31.66 -26.87
C ALA A 748 -33.60 -32.46 -27.94
N GLU A 749 -33.93 -32.28 -29.22
CA GLU A 749 -33.22 -32.90 -30.34
C GLU A 749 -31.78 -32.39 -30.43
N LYS A 750 -31.57 -31.07 -30.30
CA LYS A 750 -30.23 -30.47 -30.37
C LYS A 750 -29.31 -30.88 -29.22
N PHE A 751 -29.86 -31.18 -28.05
CA PHE A 751 -29.11 -31.64 -26.87
C PHE A 751 -29.21 -33.15 -26.63
N GLU A 752 -29.73 -33.92 -27.58
CA GLU A 752 -29.91 -35.38 -27.45
C GLU A 752 -28.65 -36.10 -26.94
N PRO A 753 -27.42 -35.81 -27.44
CA PRO A 753 -26.21 -36.49 -26.97
C PRO A 753 -25.89 -36.26 -25.49
N LEU A 754 -26.40 -35.18 -24.89
CA LEU A 754 -26.23 -34.84 -23.47
C LEU A 754 -27.41 -35.31 -22.62
N LEU A 755 -28.62 -35.26 -23.16
CA LEU A 755 -29.85 -35.72 -22.49
C LEU A 755 -29.92 -37.25 -22.41
N GLY A 756 -29.28 -37.95 -23.34
CA GLY A 756 -29.19 -39.41 -23.39
C GLY A 756 -28.07 -40.01 -22.53
N LEU A 757 -27.32 -39.20 -21.76
CA LEU A 757 -26.21 -39.72 -20.96
C LEU A 757 -26.69 -40.72 -19.90
N PRO A 758 -26.10 -41.94 -19.85
CA PRO A 758 -26.41 -42.90 -18.80
C PRO A 758 -25.92 -42.38 -17.43
N PHE A 759 -26.40 -42.97 -16.34
CA PHE A 759 -25.94 -42.68 -14.97
C PHE A 759 -26.36 -41.32 -14.39
N MET A 760 -27.40 -40.69 -14.95
CA MET A 760 -28.05 -39.55 -14.29
C MET A 760 -28.55 -39.95 -12.90
N ALA A 761 -28.19 -39.18 -11.88
CA ALA A 761 -28.69 -39.39 -10.54
C ALA A 761 -30.14 -38.88 -10.45
N ASP A 762 -31.01 -39.63 -9.79
CA ASP A 762 -32.32 -39.13 -9.35
C ASP A 762 -32.09 -38.14 -8.19
N HIS A 763 -31.81 -36.88 -8.56
CA HIS A 763 -31.47 -35.79 -7.64
C HIS A 763 -32.53 -34.68 -7.76
N PRO A 764 -32.92 -33.99 -6.67
CA PRO A 764 -33.94 -32.93 -6.71
C PRO A 764 -33.62 -31.73 -7.62
N LEU A 765 -32.36 -31.59 -8.05
CA LEU A 765 -31.92 -30.55 -8.99
C LEU A 765 -32.10 -30.96 -10.46
N HIS A 766 -32.43 -32.23 -10.71
CA HIS A 766 -32.66 -32.75 -12.05
C HIS A 766 -33.95 -32.14 -12.61
N SER A 767 -33.85 -31.47 -13.76
CA SER A 767 -35.01 -30.95 -14.50
C SER A 767 -34.69 -30.91 -15.99
N ILE A 768 -35.65 -31.33 -16.82
CA ILE A 768 -35.52 -31.34 -18.28
C ILE A 768 -36.62 -30.46 -18.88
N GLY A 769 -36.20 -29.53 -19.74
CA GLY A 769 -37.06 -28.75 -20.61
C GLY A 769 -37.97 -27.75 -19.91
N ARG A 770 -37.51 -27.15 -18.82
CA ARG A 770 -38.19 -26.02 -18.21
C ARG A 770 -38.10 -24.80 -19.11
N LEU A 771 -39.23 -24.16 -19.37
CA LEU A 771 -39.26 -22.86 -20.03
C LEU A 771 -39.02 -21.76 -18.99
N ILE A 772 -38.09 -20.85 -19.28
CA ILE A 772 -37.80 -19.68 -18.46
C ILE A 772 -38.04 -18.41 -19.29
N PRO A 773 -38.72 -17.40 -18.71
CA PRO A 773 -38.85 -16.10 -19.36
C PRO A 773 -37.49 -15.46 -19.62
N TYR A 774 -37.39 -14.64 -20.67
CA TYR A 774 -36.14 -13.92 -21.00
C TYR A 774 -35.63 -13.05 -19.84
N VAL A 775 -36.53 -12.43 -19.06
CA VAL A 775 -36.13 -11.62 -17.89
C VAL A 775 -35.49 -12.43 -16.76
N ASN A 776 -35.67 -13.76 -16.75
CA ASN A 776 -35.12 -14.68 -15.75
C ASN A 776 -33.85 -15.41 -16.24
N LEU A 777 -33.30 -14.98 -17.38
CA LEU A 777 -32.19 -15.66 -18.08
C LEU A 777 -30.93 -15.86 -17.21
N ASN A 778 -30.71 -14.97 -16.24
CA ASN A 778 -29.54 -14.94 -15.38
C ASN A 778 -29.80 -15.44 -13.94
N ASP A 779 -31.03 -15.82 -13.60
CA ASP A 779 -31.44 -16.10 -12.22
C ASP A 779 -30.65 -17.24 -11.58
N SER A 780 -30.23 -18.22 -12.39
CA SER A 780 -29.37 -19.33 -11.97
C SER A 780 -28.02 -18.90 -11.35
N SER A 781 -27.60 -17.64 -11.55
CA SER A 781 -26.34 -17.09 -11.03
C SER A 781 -26.54 -16.16 -9.83
N GLU A 782 -27.77 -15.79 -9.45
CA GLU A 782 -28.05 -14.77 -8.42
C GLU A 782 -27.31 -15.00 -7.10
N ARG A 783 -27.26 -16.25 -6.65
CA ARG A 783 -26.55 -16.60 -5.41
C ARG A 783 -25.09 -16.21 -5.47
N ILE A 784 -24.41 -16.48 -6.58
CA ILE A 784 -23.00 -16.13 -6.80
C ILE A 784 -22.84 -14.62 -6.96
N CYS A 785 -23.81 -13.96 -7.60
CA CYS A 785 -23.86 -12.52 -7.83
C CYS A 785 -24.03 -11.67 -6.56
N SER A 786 -24.55 -12.23 -5.48
CA SER A 786 -24.82 -11.49 -4.24
C SER A 786 -23.56 -10.83 -3.63
N TYR A 787 -23.72 -9.66 -3.01
CA TYR A 787 -22.63 -8.89 -2.36
C TYR A 787 -22.32 -9.40 -0.95
N VAL A 788 -21.98 -10.68 -0.83
CA VAL A 788 -21.70 -11.33 0.46
C VAL A 788 -20.46 -12.21 0.40
N GLY A 789 -19.75 -12.23 1.53
CA GLY A 789 -18.57 -13.06 1.78
C GLY A 789 -17.32 -12.64 1.01
N ARG A 790 -16.30 -13.50 1.07
CA ARG A 790 -15.07 -13.38 0.28
C ARG A 790 -15.14 -14.35 -0.89
N LYS A 791 -14.93 -13.81 -2.09
CA LYS A 791 -14.94 -14.55 -3.35
C LYS A 791 -13.70 -14.19 -4.16
N ASN A 792 -12.95 -15.19 -4.59
CA ASN A 792 -11.86 -15.03 -5.54
C ASN A 792 -12.24 -15.72 -6.84
N LEU A 793 -12.49 -14.93 -7.88
CA LEU A 793 -12.89 -15.39 -9.21
C LEU A 793 -11.83 -15.03 -10.24
N ALA A 794 -11.37 -16.04 -10.97
CA ALA A 794 -10.53 -15.85 -12.15
C ALA A 794 -11.10 -16.69 -13.30
N ALA A 795 -10.77 -16.36 -14.53
CA ALA A 795 -11.21 -17.09 -15.70
C ALA A 795 -10.08 -17.33 -16.70
N PHE A 796 -10.16 -18.46 -17.41
CA PHE A 796 -9.28 -18.77 -18.52
C PHE A 796 -10.02 -19.57 -19.60
N GLY A 797 -9.61 -19.34 -20.85
CA GLY A 797 -10.15 -19.99 -22.04
C GLY A 797 -9.41 -21.29 -22.36
N MET A 798 -10.15 -22.28 -22.85
CA MET A 798 -9.65 -23.58 -23.31
C MET A 798 -10.23 -23.97 -24.68
N ARG A 799 -9.47 -24.76 -25.45
CA ARG A 799 -9.85 -25.22 -26.80
C ARG A 799 -10.64 -26.53 -26.81
N SER A 800 -10.40 -27.38 -25.82
CA SER A 800 -11.01 -28.70 -25.65
C SER A 800 -11.01 -29.07 -24.18
N ILE A 801 -11.89 -29.99 -23.79
CA ILE A 801 -11.91 -30.60 -22.46
C ILE A 801 -11.83 -32.12 -22.61
N SER A 802 -11.05 -32.79 -21.76
CA SER A 802 -10.91 -34.25 -21.79
C SER A 802 -11.37 -34.87 -20.48
N GLU A 803 -11.64 -36.18 -20.50
CA GLU A 803 -11.94 -36.95 -19.29
C GLU A 803 -10.84 -36.77 -18.23
N ALA A 804 -9.57 -36.90 -18.64
CA ALA A 804 -8.44 -36.81 -17.74
C ALA A 804 -8.30 -35.42 -17.10
N SER A 805 -8.41 -34.34 -17.88
CA SER A 805 -8.23 -32.98 -17.36
C SER A 805 -9.42 -32.54 -16.48
N CYS A 806 -10.64 -32.96 -16.83
CA CYS A 806 -11.84 -32.74 -16.03
C CYS A 806 -11.76 -33.47 -14.67
N MET A 807 -11.38 -34.74 -14.67
CA MET A 807 -11.21 -35.53 -13.44
C MET A 807 -10.10 -34.97 -12.55
N ALA A 808 -8.96 -34.56 -13.13
CA ALA A 808 -7.88 -33.94 -12.38
C ALA A 808 -8.33 -32.64 -11.69
N ALA A 809 -9.05 -31.77 -12.40
CA ALA A 809 -9.58 -30.54 -11.83
C ALA A 809 -10.64 -30.80 -10.75
N LEU A 810 -11.48 -31.82 -10.92
CA LEU A 810 -12.45 -32.25 -9.91
C LEU A 810 -11.75 -32.75 -8.64
N MET A 811 -10.67 -33.53 -8.76
CA MET A 811 -9.88 -33.98 -7.62
C MET A 811 -9.27 -32.80 -6.87
N VAL A 812 -8.67 -31.84 -7.57
CA VAL A 812 -8.15 -30.60 -6.97
C VAL A 812 -9.25 -29.86 -6.19
N TYR A 813 -10.45 -29.75 -6.76
CA TYR A 813 -11.59 -29.16 -6.10
C TYR A 813 -12.00 -29.93 -4.83
N MET A 814 -12.17 -31.25 -4.93
CA MET A 814 -12.61 -32.11 -3.82
C MET A 814 -11.60 -32.14 -2.68
N ASP A 815 -10.31 -32.23 -2.98
CA ASP A 815 -9.23 -32.17 -2.00
C ASP A 815 -9.25 -30.85 -1.26
N PHE A 816 -9.43 -29.74 -1.99
CA PHE A 816 -9.46 -28.41 -1.40
C PHE A 816 -10.65 -28.21 -0.44
N ILE A 817 -11.87 -28.58 -0.85
CA ILE A 817 -13.04 -28.41 0.04
C ILE A 817 -13.04 -29.40 1.22
N THR A 818 -12.30 -30.50 1.10
CA THR A 818 -12.06 -31.44 2.21
C THR A 818 -11.04 -30.84 3.19
N GLN A 819 -9.99 -30.22 2.67
CA GLN A 819 -8.96 -29.54 3.46
C GLN A 819 -9.48 -28.28 4.15
N TYR A 820 -10.35 -27.52 3.49
CA TYR A 820 -10.93 -26.25 3.97
C TYR A 820 -12.47 -26.31 3.96
N PRO A 821 -13.11 -26.95 4.94
CA PRO A 821 -14.57 -27.06 5.01
C PRO A 821 -15.30 -25.70 5.05
N GLU A 822 -14.65 -24.65 5.53
CA GLU A 822 -15.15 -23.27 5.51
C GLU A 822 -15.30 -22.68 4.09
N ALA A 823 -14.64 -23.28 3.10
CA ALA A 823 -14.73 -22.91 1.69
C ALA A 823 -15.68 -23.81 0.87
N LEU A 824 -16.56 -24.59 1.52
CA LEU A 824 -17.53 -25.50 0.87
C LEU A 824 -18.47 -24.83 -0.15
N ARG A 825 -18.60 -23.50 -0.12
CA ARG A 825 -19.39 -22.72 -1.10
C ARG A 825 -18.64 -22.48 -2.41
N THR A 826 -17.42 -22.97 -2.54
CA THR A 826 -16.61 -22.87 -3.77
C THR A 826 -17.28 -23.60 -4.94
N HIS A 827 -17.22 -22.97 -6.11
CA HIS A 827 -17.73 -23.53 -7.38
C HIS A 827 -16.64 -23.47 -8.43
N ILE A 828 -16.49 -24.52 -9.24
CA ILE A 828 -15.71 -24.48 -10.48
C ILE A 828 -16.71 -24.53 -11.63
N LEU A 829 -16.80 -23.45 -12.40
CA LEU A 829 -17.73 -23.36 -13.52
C LEU A 829 -16.97 -23.49 -14.84
N THR A 830 -17.50 -24.25 -15.79
CA THR A 830 -17.00 -24.33 -17.16
C THR A 830 -18.16 -24.01 -18.10
N GLU A 831 -18.15 -22.80 -18.67
CA GLU A 831 -19.18 -22.30 -19.58
C GLU A 831 -18.77 -22.52 -21.04
N PHE A 832 -19.74 -22.88 -21.89
CA PHE A 832 -19.55 -23.11 -23.32
C PHE A 832 -20.75 -22.61 -24.13
N TYR A 833 -20.46 -22.09 -25.32
CA TYR A 833 -21.40 -21.38 -26.18
C TYR A 833 -21.18 -21.75 -27.64
N SER A 834 -22.15 -21.46 -28.50
CA SER A 834 -21.84 -21.29 -29.92
C SER A 834 -20.95 -20.06 -30.12
N MET A 835 -19.77 -20.28 -30.71
CA MET A 835 -18.78 -19.23 -30.99
C MET A 835 -18.86 -18.72 -32.44
N ASP A 836 -19.82 -19.21 -33.22
CA ASP A 836 -19.90 -18.95 -34.67
C ASP A 836 -20.04 -17.46 -34.98
N MET A 837 -21.00 -16.80 -34.32
CA MET A 837 -21.21 -15.35 -34.48
C MET A 837 -20.02 -14.51 -34.00
N VAL A 838 -19.35 -14.93 -32.92
CA VAL A 838 -18.16 -14.22 -32.41
C VAL A 838 -17.01 -14.28 -33.41
N SER A 839 -16.84 -15.42 -34.07
CA SER A 839 -15.85 -15.61 -35.12
C SER A 839 -16.25 -14.88 -36.40
N GLU A 840 -17.52 -14.88 -36.79
CA GLU A 840 -17.99 -14.20 -38.01
C GLU A 840 -17.83 -12.67 -37.95
N LEU A 841 -18.10 -12.06 -36.80
CA LEU A 841 -18.12 -10.60 -36.66
C LEU A 841 -16.73 -9.94 -36.73
N ASP A 842 -15.68 -10.61 -36.24
CA ASP A 842 -14.34 -10.02 -36.12
C ASP A 842 -13.28 -11.12 -35.98
N GLN A 843 -13.22 -12.06 -36.94
CA GLN A 843 -12.38 -13.26 -36.86
C GLN A 843 -10.92 -12.99 -36.46
N ASP A 844 -10.35 -11.88 -36.94
CA ASP A 844 -8.96 -11.50 -36.74
C ASP A 844 -8.72 -10.58 -35.53
N GLY A 845 -9.77 -10.06 -34.90
CA GLY A 845 -9.66 -9.13 -33.78
C GLY A 845 -9.15 -7.76 -34.21
N GLU A 846 -9.58 -7.29 -35.39
CA GLU A 846 -9.18 -6.01 -35.97
C GLU A 846 -10.21 -4.92 -35.69
N GLU A 847 -11.49 -5.27 -35.56
CA GLU A 847 -12.59 -4.32 -35.32
C GLU A 847 -12.72 -3.92 -33.85
N THR A 848 -12.21 -4.76 -32.94
CA THR A 848 -12.25 -4.58 -31.49
C THR A 848 -10.87 -4.84 -30.89
N SER A 849 -10.62 -4.38 -29.66
CA SER A 849 -9.38 -4.74 -28.94
C SER A 849 -9.47 -6.10 -28.24
N ILE A 850 -10.43 -6.94 -28.63
CA ILE A 850 -10.54 -8.32 -28.13
C ILE A 850 -9.55 -9.16 -28.94
N PRO A 851 -8.64 -9.92 -28.30
CA PRO A 851 -7.65 -10.70 -29.04
C PRO A 851 -8.28 -11.71 -30.01
N GLY A 852 -7.82 -11.78 -31.26
CA GLY A 852 -8.36 -12.72 -32.25
C GLY A 852 -8.29 -14.20 -31.81
N LYS A 853 -7.27 -14.59 -31.03
CA LYS A 853 -7.19 -15.92 -30.41
C LYS A 853 -8.40 -16.22 -29.51
N MET A 854 -8.88 -15.23 -28.76
CA MET A 854 -10.06 -15.37 -27.89
C MET A 854 -11.32 -15.68 -28.71
N ARG A 855 -11.40 -15.19 -29.96
CA ARG A 855 -12.53 -15.42 -30.88
C ARG A 855 -12.46 -16.77 -31.58
N ARG A 856 -11.26 -17.19 -32.00
CA ARG A 856 -11.07 -18.39 -32.85
C ARG A 856 -10.80 -19.68 -32.07
N GLU A 857 -10.16 -19.58 -30.91
CA GLU A 857 -9.56 -20.75 -30.25
C GLU A 857 -10.31 -21.16 -28.99
N VAL A 858 -10.95 -20.23 -28.28
CA VAL A 858 -11.63 -20.54 -27.03
C VAL A 858 -13.00 -21.17 -27.31
N LYS A 859 -13.19 -22.39 -26.82
CA LYS A 859 -14.50 -23.07 -26.77
C LYS A 859 -15.12 -23.06 -25.38
N TYR A 860 -14.28 -23.08 -24.35
CA TYR A 860 -14.71 -23.15 -22.94
C TYR A 860 -14.11 -22.03 -22.13
N TRP A 861 -14.92 -21.43 -21.27
CA TRP A 861 -14.49 -20.52 -20.23
C TRP A 861 -14.57 -21.20 -18.87
N VAL A 862 -13.40 -21.53 -18.31
CA VAL A 862 -13.33 -22.09 -16.96
C VAL A 862 -13.14 -20.95 -15.97
N MET A 863 -14.00 -20.94 -14.95
CA MET A 863 -14.13 -19.89 -13.95
C MET A 863 -14.08 -20.51 -12.54
N PRO A 864 -12.89 -20.78 -11.97
CA PRO A 864 -12.79 -21.16 -10.57
C PRO A 864 -13.21 -19.99 -9.66
N LEU A 865 -14.24 -20.22 -8.85
CA LEU A 865 -14.77 -19.29 -7.85
C LEU A 865 -14.56 -19.89 -6.45
N ALA A 866 -13.46 -19.52 -5.82
CA ALA A 866 -13.25 -19.83 -4.41
C ALA A 866 -14.14 -18.92 -3.54
N TRP A 867 -14.98 -19.50 -2.69
CA TRP A 867 -15.90 -18.75 -1.82
C TRP A 867 -15.75 -19.19 -0.36
N TYR A 868 -15.36 -18.24 0.49
CA TYR A 868 -14.95 -18.39 1.88
C TYR A 868 -15.28 -17.10 2.67
N GLU A 869 -14.97 -17.07 3.96
CA GLU A 869 -15.21 -15.91 4.83
C GLU A 869 -13.92 -15.38 5.48
N ASP A 870 -12.99 -16.25 5.86
CA ASP A 870 -11.75 -15.86 6.55
C ASP A 870 -10.70 -15.29 5.58
N ALA A 871 -10.25 -14.06 5.82
CA ALA A 871 -9.21 -13.42 5.02
C ALA A 871 -7.85 -14.13 5.09
N ALA A 872 -7.59 -14.95 6.11
CA ALA A 872 -6.39 -15.79 6.18
C ALA A 872 -6.28 -16.81 5.03
N LEU A 873 -7.40 -17.13 4.36
CA LEU A 873 -7.46 -18.07 3.25
C LEU A 873 -7.29 -17.42 1.88
N ASP A 874 -7.08 -16.10 1.80
CA ASP A 874 -6.96 -15.35 0.54
C ASP A 874 -5.92 -15.99 -0.42
N ASP A 875 -4.75 -16.36 0.10
CA ASP A 875 -3.66 -16.96 -0.68
C ASP A 875 -3.93 -18.44 -1.04
N ALA A 876 -4.56 -19.19 -0.13
CA ALA A 876 -4.93 -20.59 -0.37
C ALA A 876 -6.00 -20.69 -1.48
N CYS A 877 -7.00 -19.81 -1.43
CA CYS A 877 -8.06 -19.70 -2.43
C CYS A 877 -7.52 -19.23 -3.80
N ALA A 878 -6.57 -18.29 -3.81
CA ALA A 878 -5.85 -17.95 -5.04
C ALA A 878 -5.01 -19.13 -5.57
N GLY A 879 -4.47 -19.96 -4.66
CA GLY A 879 -3.81 -21.22 -4.95
C GLY A 879 -4.72 -22.22 -5.63
N LEU A 880 -5.95 -22.41 -5.14
CA LEU A 880 -6.96 -23.26 -5.76
C LEU A 880 -7.20 -22.85 -7.22
N ASN A 881 -7.48 -21.57 -7.47
CA ASN A 881 -7.77 -21.10 -8.83
C ASN A 881 -6.62 -21.45 -9.80
N ARG A 882 -5.37 -21.31 -9.37
CA ARG A 882 -4.19 -21.70 -10.16
C ARG A 882 -4.09 -23.21 -10.35
N ALA A 883 -4.30 -23.99 -9.28
CA ALA A 883 -4.25 -25.44 -9.34
C ALA A 883 -5.32 -26.03 -10.27
N VAL A 884 -6.54 -25.47 -10.26
CA VAL A 884 -7.61 -25.85 -11.19
C VAL A 884 -7.21 -25.53 -12.64
N ARG A 885 -6.63 -24.34 -12.87
CA ARG A 885 -6.12 -23.97 -14.19
C ARG A 885 -5.02 -24.93 -14.67
N ASP A 886 -4.07 -25.26 -13.79
CA ASP A 886 -2.99 -26.18 -14.11
C ASP A 886 -3.55 -27.58 -14.42
N ALA A 887 -4.48 -28.10 -13.61
CA ALA A 887 -5.10 -29.40 -13.82
C ALA A 887 -5.86 -29.50 -15.16
N PHE A 888 -6.57 -28.44 -15.55
CA PHE A 888 -7.28 -28.40 -16.83
C PHE A 888 -6.36 -28.29 -18.05
N LEU A 889 -5.21 -27.59 -17.91
CA LEU A 889 -4.30 -27.31 -19.02
C LEU A 889 -3.18 -28.34 -19.16
N THR A 890 -2.99 -29.24 -18.18
CA THR A 890 -2.00 -30.31 -18.27
C THR A 890 -2.58 -31.52 -19.01
N ASN A 891 -1.96 -31.89 -20.12
CA ASN A 891 -2.28 -33.07 -20.89
C ASN A 891 -1.73 -34.33 -20.21
N THR A 892 -2.22 -35.50 -20.61
CA THR A 892 -1.80 -36.80 -20.05
C THR A 892 -0.32 -37.13 -20.29
N ASP A 893 0.29 -36.55 -21.32
CA ASP A 893 1.72 -36.67 -21.62
C ASP A 893 2.60 -35.67 -20.85
N GLY A 894 2.00 -34.84 -19.98
CA GLY A 894 2.68 -33.81 -19.20
C GLY A 894 2.91 -32.50 -19.96
N SER A 895 2.54 -32.41 -21.25
CA SER A 895 2.56 -31.15 -21.99
C SER A 895 1.47 -30.19 -21.48
N ARG A 896 1.62 -28.89 -21.73
CA ARG A 896 0.71 -27.85 -21.24
C ARG A 896 0.04 -27.12 -22.40
N ALA A 897 -1.29 -27.10 -22.41
CA ALA A 897 -2.08 -26.31 -23.34
C ALA A 897 -1.93 -24.80 -23.09
N GLU A 898 -2.03 -24.02 -24.17
CA GLU A 898 -2.03 -22.56 -24.08
C GLU A 898 -3.29 -22.07 -23.34
N SER A 899 -3.11 -21.09 -22.45
CA SER A 899 -4.20 -20.45 -21.70
C SER A 899 -4.48 -19.06 -22.28
N ILE A 900 -5.75 -18.75 -22.52
CA ILE A 900 -6.18 -17.40 -22.93
C ILE A 900 -6.84 -16.73 -21.74
N ALA A 901 -6.34 -15.57 -21.31
CA ALA A 901 -6.89 -14.87 -20.15
C ALA A 901 -8.04 -13.94 -20.53
N TYR A 902 -8.92 -13.66 -19.57
CA TYR A 902 -10.05 -12.75 -19.75
C TYR A 902 -9.89 -11.52 -18.85
N ILE A 903 -9.85 -10.32 -19.45
CA ILE A 903 -9.56 -9.07 -18.71
C ILE A 903 -10.59 -8.73 -17.62
N ASN A 904 -11.84 -9.17 -17.74
CA ASN A 904 -12.85 -8.94 -16.71
C ASN A 904 -12.63 -9.83 -15.47
N MET A 905 -11.87 -10.92 -15.61
CA MET A 905 -11.62 -11.91 -14.56
C MET A 905 -10.18 -12.45 -14.64
N PRO A 906 -9.14 -11.59 -14.66
CA PRO A 906 -7.78 -12.05 -14.85
C PRO A 906 -7.28 -12.74 -13.57
N PHE A 907 -6.32 -13.64 -13.72
CA PHE A 907 -5.59 -14.12 -12.56
C PHE A 907 -4.72 -13.01 -11.99
N GLU A 908 -4.37 -13.15 -10.71
CA GLU A 908 -3.41 -12.24 -10.10
C GLU A 908 -2.05 -12.33 -10.77
N ARG A 909 -1.49 -11.16 -11.12
CA ARG A 909 -0.21 -11.05 -11.85
C ARG A 909 -0.22 -11.76 -13.20
N GLU A 910 -1.40 -11.85 -13.83
CA GLU A 910 -1.52 -12.37 -15.20
C GLU A 910 -0.67 -11.53 -16.17
N ALA A 911 0.05 -12.21 -17.06
CA ALA A 911 0.91 -11.54 -18.02
C ALA A 911 0.07 -10.76 -19.04
N ALA A 912 0.48 -9.54 -19.37
CA ALA A 912 -0.24 -8.70 -20.33
C ALA A 912 -0.41 -9.38 -21.71
N SER A 913 0.57 -10.17 -22.15
CA SER A 913 0.47 -10.96 -23.38
C SER A 913 -0.66 -11.99 -23.37
N ASN A 914 -1.00 -12.53 -22.20
CA ASN A 914 -2.07 -13.52 -22.08
C ASN A 914 -3.46 -12.86 -22.12
N VAL A 915 -3.55 -11.59 -21.71
CA VAL A 915 -4.80 -10.82 -21.62
C VAL A 915 -5.08 -10.07 -22.92
N PHE A 916 -4.08 -9.39 -23.47
CA PHE A 916 -4.22 -8.44 -24.58
C PHE A 916 -3.71 -9.00 -25.91
N GLY A 917 -3.17 -10.22 -25.93
CA GLY A 917 -2.69 -10.87 -27.14
C GLY A 917 -1.24 -10.51 -27.50
N ASP A 918 -0.97 -10.45 -28.80
CA ASP A 918 0.39 -10.35 -29.32
C ASP A 918 1.05 -8.98 -29.07
N LYS A 919 2.33 -8.89 -29.44
CA LYS A 919 3.16 -7.71 -29.25
C LYS A 919 2.62 -6.49 -30.01
N GLN A 920 2.10 -6.67 -31.23
CA GLN A 920 1.60 -5.57 -32.05
C GLN A 920 0.31 -5.00 -31.45
N HIS A 921 -0.58 -5.86 -30.98
CA HIS A 921 -1.80 -5.47 -30.28
C HIS A 921 -1.48 -4.68 -29.01
N LEU A 922 -0.53 -5.15 -28.22
CA LEU A 922 -0.04 -4.46 -27.02
C LEU A 922 0.59 -3.09 -27.34
N GLU A 923 1.36 -2.96 -28.41
CA GLU A 923 1.95 -1.69 -28.84
C GLU A 923 0.89 -0.69 -29.27
N LYS A 924 -0.15 -1.13 -30.01
CA LYS A 924 -1.32 -0.31 -30.34
C LYS A 924 -2.02 0.20 -29.08
N LEU A 925 -2.30 -0.69 -28.11
CA LEU A 925 -2.91 -0.29 -26.83
C LEU A 925 -2.06 0.71 -26.05
N ARG A 926 -0.73 0.54 -26.01
CA ARG A 926 0.20 1.51 -25.36
C ARG A 926 0.17 2.87 -26.05
N SER A 927 0.16 2.90 -27.38
CA SER A 927 0.05 4.15 -28.15
C SER A 927 -1.28 4.87 -27.86
N LEU A 928 -2.39 4.14 -27.85
CA LEU A 928 -3.70 4.71 -27.52
C LEU A 928 -3.78 5.16 -26.06
N LYS A 929 -3.14 4.45 -25.14
CA LYS A 929 -3.04 4.84 -23.73
C LYS A 929 -2.31 6.18 -23.61
N GLN A 930 -1.20 6.36 -24.32
CA GLN A 930 -0.49 7.64 -24.35
C GLN A 930 -1.32 8.79 -24.96
N LYS A 931 -2.18 8.48 -25.94
CA LYS A 931 -3.06 9.49 -26.56
C LYS A 931 -4.23 9.90 -25.66
N TRP A 932 -4.90 8.94 -25.04
CA TRP A 932 -6.18 9.14 -24.34
C TRP A 932 -6.06 9.26 -22.82
N ASP A 933 -4.95 8.78 -22.25
CA ASP A 933 -4.58 8.98 -20.84
C ASP A 933 -3.04 9.17 -20.71
N PRO A 934 -2.49 10.27 -21.26
CA PRO A 934 -1.05 10.58 -21.19
C PRO A 934 -0.49 10.70 -19.78
N LEU A 935 -1.34 11.00 -18.79
CA LEU A 935 -0.94 11.14 -17.39
C LEU A 935 -1.01 9.81 -16.62
N ASN A 936 -1.50 8.74 -17.26
CA ASN A 936 -1.64 7.41 -16.70
C ASN A 936 -2.41 7.42 -15.36
N ILE A 937 -3.55 8.12 -15.35
CA ILE A 937 -4.40 8.29 -14.17
C ILE A 937 -5.31 7.07 -13.97
N ILE A 938 -5.73 6.42 -15.06
CA ILE A 938 -6.51 5.19 -15.00
C ILE A 938 -5.54 4.02 -14.87
N ARG A 939 -5.48 3.39 -13.70
CA ARG A 939 -4.58 2.26 -13.44
C ARG A 939 -5.38 1.02 -13.09
N VAL A 940 -5.16 -0.05 -13.85
CA VAL A 940 -5.72 -1.38 -13.59
C VAL A 940 -4.55 -2.32 -13.29
N ASN A 941 -4.49 -2.83 -12.05
CA ASN A 941 -3.50 -3.73 -11.42
C ASN A 941 -2.14 -4.01 -12.13
N GLY A 942 -1.05 -3.79 -11.39
CA GLY A 942 0.28 -4.37 -11.64
C GLY A 942 1.18 -3.61 -12.61
N ASP A 943 2.49 -3.60 -12.33
CA ASP A 943 3.54 -2.89 -13.09
C ASP A 943 3.74 -3.37 -14.55
N ASN A 944 2.94 -4.34 -15.03
CA ASN A 944 3.18 -5.07 -16.29
C ASN A 944 2.09 -4.91 -17.36
N TRP A 945 0.97 -4.24 -17.06
CA TRP A 945 -0.11 -4.00 -18.05
C TRP A 945 0.22 -2.76 -18.91
N PRO A 946 -0.49 -2.49 -20.03
CA PRO A 946 -0.22 -1.33 -20.87
C PRO A 946 -0.24 -0.01 -20.08
N THR A 947 0.93 0.43 -19.66
CA THR A 947 1.21 1.74 -19.10
C THR A 947 1.73 2.62 -20.23
N ALA A 948 1.46 3.92 -20.16
CA ALA A 948 2.18 4.86 -21.01
C ALA A 948 3.68 4.71 -20.67
N ALA A 949 4.50 4.30 -21.65
CA ALA A 949 5.94 4.36 -21.50
C ALA A 949 6.32 5.84 -21.42
N PHE A 950 6.61 6.33 -20.22
CA PHE A 950 7.12 7.68 -20.06
C PHE A 950 8.53 7.75 -20.68
N VAL A 951 8.64 8.41 -21.83
CA VAL A 951 9.86 9.14 -22.14
C VAL A 951 9.83 10.37 -21.25
N VAL A 952 10.68 10.39 -20.22
CA VAL A 952 10.95 11.60 -19.45
C VAL A 952 11.65 12.59 -20.39
N THR A 953 10.88 13.47 -21.03
CA THR A 953 11.45 14.64 -21.70
C THR A 953 11.71 15.71 -20.64
N SER A 954 12.98 15.95 -20.37
CA SER A 954 13.54 16.87 -19.39
C SER A 954 13.34 18.36 -19.69
N ASP A 955 12.31 18.75 -20.44
CA ASP A 955 12.18 20.12 -20.95
C ASP A 955 10.82 20.74 -20.64
N VAL A 956 10.75 21.42 -19.50
CA VAL A 956 9.57 22.15 -18.99
C VAL A 956 9.33 23.45 -19.77
N THR A 957 10.18 23.80 -20.73
CA THR A 957 10.05 25.04 -21.53
C THR A 957 8.99 24.97 -22.63
N LYS A 958 8.34 23.82 -22.83
CA LYS A 958 7.27 23.64 -23.83
C LYS A 958 5.83 23.66 -23.28
N LEU A 959 5.64 23.93 -22.00
CA LEU A 959 4.32 24.30 -21.48
C LEU A 959 4.11 25.80 -21.76
N PRO A 960 2.97 26.22 -22.37
CA PRO A 960 2.71 27.63 -22.58
C PRO A 960 2.70 28.36 -21.23
N PRO A 961 3.25 29.58 -21.14
CA PRO A 961 3.27 30.34 -19.90
C PRO A 961 1.85 30.64 -19.45
N PHE A 962 1.55 30.37 -18.18
CA PHE A 962 0.35 30.85 -17.52
C PHE A 962 0.45 32.38 -17.38
N GLY A 963 -0.23 33.11 -18.25
CA GLY A 963 -0.33 34.56 -18.22
C GLY A 963 -1.42 35.09 -19.16
N ASP A 964 -2.35 35.83 -18.57
CA ASP A 964 -3.37 36.71 -19.16
C ASP A 964 -4.31 36.17 -20.23
N TRP A 965 -5.55 35.84 -19.82
CA TRP A 965 -6.72 36.05 -20.67
C TRP A 965 -7.89 36.58 -19.83
N ARG A 966 -8.21 37.86 -20.05
CA ARG A 966 -9.52 38.46 -19.80
C ARG A 966 -10.60 37.81 -20.66
#